data_AF-A0A8C7QJ42-F1
#
_entry.id   AF-A0A8C7QJ42-F1
#
_cell.length_a   1.000
_cell.length_b   1.000
_cell.length_c   1.000
_cell.angle_alpha   90.00
_cell.angle_beta   90.00
_cell.angle_gamma   90.00
#
_symmetry.space_group_name_H-M   'P 1'
#
loop_
_entity.id
_entity.type
_entity.pdbx_description
1 polymer ?
#
loop_
_entity_poly.entity_id
_entity_poly.type
_entity_poly.pdbx_seq_one_letter_code
_entity_poly.pdbx_strand_id
1 'polypeptide(L)'
;MSSSGDTVGPGRMGLLPRADTVDPYRMGLLPRADTVGPGRMGLGPRADTVGPGRMGLGPRADTVGPGRMGLGPRADTVGPGRMGLGPRADTVGPARMGLGPRADTVGPGRMGLGPRADTVGPGRMGLGPRADTVGPGRMGLGPKADTVDPYRMGLGPRAEPGGVTNRLGPRGTPAGLRLGLWILCFSWFCFTAHAQMKIPPETVQDWANVLSVQLREVTTRYSGANILQKKFRDVESIIKIVDIDGRAQVRDFSEDIERMLGSKMKSVKRLAESAEDADLYHEFNKTLQFDYYNSMLVNTMDDDGNFIELGGEFPLEENEHFNNIPVNTMQSDVQVPTNVYNKDPYILNGIYMSEALNDVFANNFKKDPTLTWQYFGSSSGFFRIYPGIKWTPDSNGVAAFDCRNRNWYIQAATSPKDIIIVVDISGSMKGLKMTIAKHTINTILDTLGENDFVNVIAYTDYVRYVEPCFQGTLVQADLDNREHFKVLVDDLHVKGEGKVAKAMKESFKILNEAATKGQGSLCNQAIMLITDGAMEDFKDVFEEFNWPDRRVRLFTYLIGREMTFADNTKWIACNNKGYYTHISTLADVQENVMEYLHVLSRPMVINHNHDIIWTEAYMDSVLFATKAQSLLLMTSVAMPVFSKKKETVSGLKTFARIQMYFKRRHGGNQSNNSRICHCSLMHQTLVPQ
;
A
#
# COMPACT_ATOMS: atom_id res chain seq x y z
N MET A 1 -29.97 -18.48 37.91
CA MET A 1 -30.16 -17.12 37.33
C MET A 1 -28.82 -16.40 37.33
N SER A 2 -28.10 -16.44 36.22
CA SER A 2 -26.92 -15.59 35.96
C SER A 2 -26.92 -15.28 34.47
N SER A 3 -27.42 -14.09 34.11
CA SER A 3 -27.51 -13.65 32.72
C SER A 3 -26.16 -13.11 32.24
N SER A 4 -25.51 -13.83 31.31
CA SER A 4 -24.51 -13.29 30.40
C SER A 4 -25.23 -12.43 29.35
N GLY A 5 -25.08 -11.12 29.42
CA GLY A 5 -25.65 -10.19 28.45
C GLY A 5 -24.55 -9.52 27.63
N ASP A 6 -24.46 -9.87 26.35
CA ASP A 6 -23.65 -9.14 25.37
C ASP A 6 -24.37 -7.84 25.03
N THR A 7 -23.74 -6.69 25.27
CA THR A 7 -24.31 -5.37 24.93
C THR A 7 -23.68 -4.85 23.65
N VAL A 8 -24.47 -4.78 22.58
CA VAL A 8 -24.14 -4.09 21.32
C VAL A 8 -24.95 -2.78 21.29
N GLY A 9 -24.27 -1.63 21.17
CA GLY A 9 -24.93 -0.33 21.08
C GLY A 9 -24.08 0.86 21.54
N PRO A 10 -24.14 2.02 20.85
CA PRO A 10 -23.28 3.16 21.14
C PRO A 10 -23.72 3.91 22.41
N GLY A 11 -22.75 4.31 23.24
CA GLY A 11 -22.92 5.43 24.18
C GLY A 11 -23.28 5.16 25.66
N ARG A 12 -22.93 4.02 26.27
CA ARG A 12 -23.08 3.84 27.75
C ARG A 12 -21.83 3.34 28.47
N MET A 13 -21.58 3.87 29.67
CA MET A 13 -20.61 3.36 30.65
C MET A 13 -21.27 2.19 31.41
N GLY A 14 -20.68 1.00 31.38
CA GLY A 14 -21.24 -0.21 31.99
C GLY A 14 -20.40 -0.70 33.18
N LEU A 15 -21.04 -0.87 34.34
CA LEU A 15 -20.46 -1.53 35.52
C LEU A 15 -21.00 -2.96 35.58
N LEU A 16 -20.24 -3.94 35.06
CA LEU A 16 -20.57 -5.36 35.13
C LEU A 16 -19.33 -6.19 35.54
N PRO A 17 -19.48 -7.37 36.19
CA PRO A 17 -18.33 -8.14 36.69
C PRO A 17 -17.38 -8.66 35.61
N ARG A 18 -17.85 -8.73 34.35
CA ARG A 18 -17.10 -9.04 33.12
C ARG A 18 -17.74 -8.25 31.97
N ALA A 19 -16.92 -7.66 31.10
CA ALA A 19 -17.41 -6.98 29.90
C ALA A 19 -16.40 -7.16 28.76
N ASP A 20 -16.81 -7.91 27.73
CA ASP A 20 -16.11 -7.98 26.44
C ASP A 20 -16.72 -6.90 25.54
N THR A 21 -15.89 -6.00 24.99
CA THR A 21 -16.40 -4.89 24.15
C THR A 21 -15.75 -4.86 22.78
N VAL A 22 -16.59 -4.84 21.73
CA VAL A 22 -16.16 -4.92 20.31
C VAL A 22 -16.39 -3.59 19.53
N ASP A 23 -17.03 -2.56 20.12
CA ASP A 23 -17.46 -1.33 19.40
C ASP A 23 -16.60 -0.08 19.62
N PRO A 24 -16.18 0.69 18.60
CA PRO A 24 -15.18 1.78 18.71
C PRO A 24 -15.37 2.80 19.87
N TYR A 25 -14.27 3.33 20.44
CA TYR A 25 -14.22 4.46 21.41
C TYR A 25 -14.86 4.27 22.81
N ARG A 26 -14.45 3.24 23.58
CA ARG A 26 -14.92 3.02 24.97
C ARG A 26 -13.77 2.88 25.97
N MET A 27 -13.94 3.45 27.18
CA MET A 27 -13.13 3.16 28.38
C MET A 27 -13.78 2.02 29.17
N GLY A 28 -12.99 1.03 29.59
CA GLY A 28 -13.43 -0.05 30.50
C GLY A 28 -12.76 0.09 31.87
N LEU A 29 -13.55 0.17 32.94
CA LEU A 29 -13.11 0.32 34.34
C LEU A 29 -13.58 -0.88 35.17
N LEU A 30 -12.85 -2.00 35.15
CA LEU A 30 -13.32 -3.26 35.76
C LEU A 30 -12.18 -4.21 36.21
N PRO A 31 -12.47 -5.24 37.05
CA PRO A 31 -11.49 -6.23 37.52
C PRO A 31 -10.73 -6.99 36.41
N ARG A 32 -11.35 -7.11 35.23
CA ARG A 32 -10.73 -7.54 33.95
C ARG A 32 -11.34 -6.70 32.82
N ALA A 33 -10.50 -6.10 31.98
CA ALA A 33 -10.93 -5.24 30.89
C ALA A 33 -10.28 -5.68 29.57
N ASP A 34 -11.04 -6.39 28.73
CA ASP A 34 -10.59 -6.91 27.44
C ASP A 34 -11.20 -6.07 26.32
N THR A 35 -10.36 -5.45 25.48
CA THR A 35 -10.84 -4.51 24.45
C THR A 35 -10.23 -4.74 23.06
N VAL A 36 -11.07 -4.77 22.02
CA VAL A 36 -10.69 -5.00 20.61
C VAL A 36 -11.16 -3.81 19.73
N GLY A 37 -10.34 -3.36 18.76
CA GLY A 37 -10.65 -2.23 17.83
C GLY A 37 -9.62 -1.07 17.80
N PRO A 38 -9.92 0.13 17.25
CA PRO A 38 -9.06 1.32 17.31
C PRO A 38 -9.36 2.27 18.50
N GLY A 39 -8.36 3.02 19.01
CA GLY A 39 -8.47 4.12 20.00
C GLY A 39 -9.15 3.87 21.37
N ARG A 40 -8.54 3.14 22.33
CA ARG A 40 -9.15 2.78 23.63
C ARG A 40 -8.13 2.70 24.77
N MET A 41 -8.61 2.81 26.00
CA MET A 41 -7.86 2.63 27.23
C MET A 41 -8.52 1.57 28.11
N GLY A 42 -7.73 0.61 28.60
CA GLY A 42 -8.16 -0.42 29.55
C GLY A 42 -7.58 -0.14 30.94
N LEU A 43 -8.43 -0.04 31.95
CA LEU A 43 -8.05 0.23 33.35
C LEU A 43 -8.56 -0.92 34.24
N GLY A 44 -7.65 -1.71 34.79
CA GLY A 44 -8.02 -2.84 35.67
C GLY A 44 -6.84 -3.66 36.20
N PRO A 45 -7.08 -4.57 37.18
CA PRO A 45 -6.14 -5.57 37.66
C PRO A 45 -5.45 -6.39 36.55
N ARG A 46 -6.18 -6.65 35.45
CA ARG A 46 -5.67 -7.15 34.17
C ARG A 46 -6.34 -6.36 33.04
N ALA A 47 -5.53 -5.79 32.15
CA ALA A 47 -5.99 -4.97 31.03
C ALA A 47 -5.37 -5.48 29.72
N ASP A 48 -6.18 -6.14 28.89
CA ASP A 48 -5.75 -6.76 27.63
C ASP A 48 -6.35 -5.97 26.45
N THR A 49 -5.49 -5.46 25.55
CA THR A 49 -5.95 -4.57 24.48
C THR A 49 -5.37 -4.90 23.11
N VAL A 50 -6.23 -5.01 22.08
CA VAL A 50 -5.86 -5.41 20.70
C VAL A 50 -6.32 -4.35 19.67
N GLY A 51 -5.46 -3.98 18.70
CA GLY A 51 -5.73 -2.97 17.63
C GLY A 51 -4.77 -1.75 17.56
N PRO A 52 -5.04 -0.67 16.81
CA PRO A 52 -4.17 0.52 16.74
C PRO A 52 -4.38 1.55 17.88
N GLY A 53 -3.31 2.19 18.38
CA GLY A 53 -3.34 3.42 19.19
C GLY A 53 -3.98 3.32 20.59
N ARG A 54 -3.34 2.67 21.58
CA ARG A 54 -3.95 2.41 22.91
C ARG A 54 -3.00 2.43 24.12
N MET A 55 -3.57 2.54 25.32
CA MET A 55 -2.89 2.49 26.61
C MET A 55 -3.53 1.45 27.55
N GLY A 56 -2.72 0.57 28.15
CA GLY A 56 -3.17 -0.38 29.19
C GLY A 56 -2.58 -0.01 30.54
N LEU A 57 -3.43 0.13 31.56
CA LEU A 57 -3.04 0.52 32.92
C LEU A 57 -3.53 -0.54 33.93
N GLY A 58 -2.59 -1.25 34.54
CA GLY A 58 -2.91 -2.32 35.48
C GLY A 58 -1.72 -3.06 36.08
N PRO A 59 -1.92 -3.83 37.18
CA PRO A 59 -0.98 -4.83 37.70
C PRO A 59 -0.38 -5.75 36.63
N ARG A 60 -1.18 -6.09 35.60
CA ARG A 60 -0.76 -6.73 34.35
C ARG A 60 -1.42 -6.01 33.17
N ALA A 61 -0.62 -5.52 32.23
CA ALA A 61 -1.11 -4.79 31.07
C ALA A 61 -0.52 -5.38 29.78
N ASP A 62 -1.36 -6.04 28.97
CA ASP A 62 -0.95 -6.74 27.76
C ASP A 62 -1.52 -6.01 26.52
N THR A 63 -0.66 -5.63 25.58
CA THR A 63 -1.07 -4.76 24.45
C THR A 63 -0.54 -5.24 23.09
N VAL A 64 -1.42 -5.44 22.11
CA VAL A 64 -1.10 -5.97 20.76
C VAL A 64 -1.56 -5.03 19.63
N GLY A 65 -0.67 -4.72 18.66
CA GLY A 65 -0.89 -3.75 17.56
C GLY A 65 0.14 -2.60 17.43
N PRO A 66 -0.03 -1.63 16.52
CA PRO A 66 0.89 -0.48 16.36
C PRO A 66 0.59 0.70 17.33
N GLY A 67 1.65 1.41 17.79
CA GLY A 67 1.61 2.73 18.45
C GLY A 67 1.06 2.79 19.89
N ARG A 68 1.76 2.26 20.91
CA ARG A 68 1.14 1.96 22.24
C ARG A 68 2.06 2.07 23.47
N MET A 69 1.44 2.26 24.66
CA MET A 69 2.07 2.32 25.98
C MET A 69 1.43 1.33 26.99
N GLY A 70 2.24 0.52 27.68
CA GLY A 70 1.80 -0.36 28.77
C GLY A 70 2.39 0.09 30.11
N LEU A 71 1.55 0.27 31.13
CA LEU A 71 1.92 0.77 32.46
C LEU A 71 1.49 -0.21 33.55
N GLY A 72 2.46 -0.86 34.20
CA GLY A 72 2.17 -1.86 35.22
C GLY A 72 3.37 -2.57 35.83
N PRO A 73 3.23 -3.22 37.01
CA PRO A 73 4.14 -4.21 37.57
C PRO A 73 4.68 -5.24 36.54
N ARG A 74 3.83 -5.63 35.59
CA ARG A 74 4.18 -6.38 34.38
C ARG A 74 3.51 -5.74 33.17
N ALA A 75 4.29 -5.29 32.20
CA ALA A 75 3.79 -4.63 30.99
C ALA A 75 4.36 -5.32 29.73
N ASP A 76 3.50 -6.01 28.99
CA ASP A 76 3.89 -6.80 27.82
C ASP A 76 3.33 -6.16 26.54
N THR A 77 4.20 -5.90 25.55
CA THR A 77 3.82 -5.12 24.36
C THR A 77 4.33 -5.73 23.03
N VAL A 78 3.44 -5.90 22.05
CA VAL A 78 3.73 -6.58 20.75
C VAL A 78 3.24 -5.75 19.54
N GLY A 79 4.14 -5.39 18.61
CA GLY A 79 3.86 -4.58 17.38
C GLY A 79 4.60 -3.22 17.27
N PRO A 80 4.75 -2.60 16.09
CA PRO A 80 5.65 -1.45 15.88
C PRO A 80 5.39 -0.19 16.76
N GLY A 81 6.45 0.51 17.20
CA GLY A 81 6.43 1.85 17.83
C GLY A 81 5.88 1.92 19.27
N ARG A 82 6.67 1.56 20.31
CA ARG A 82 6.13 1.31 21.67
C ARG A 82 7.02 1.65 22.87
N MET A 83 6.38 1.90 24.02
CA MET A 83 6.99 2.08 25.36
C MET A 83 6.36 1.16 26.42
N GLY A 84 7.17 0.40 27.16
CA GLY A 84 6.73 -0.40 28.32
C GLY A 84 7.34 0.13 29.62
N LEU A 85 6.51 0.41 30.62
CA LEU A 85 6.91 1.01 31.90
C LEU A 85 6.50 0.10 33.07
N GLY A 86 7.48 -0.50 33.75
CA GLY A 86 7.20 -1.43 34.83
C GLY A 86 8.41 -2.11 35.48
N PRO A 87 8.29 -2.65 36.70
CA PRO A 87 9.20 -3.62 37.32
C PRO A 87 9.70 -4.73 36.38
N ARG A 88 8.82 -5.20 35.48
CA ARG A 88 9.14 -6.05 34.32
C ARG A 88 8.44 -5.51 33.08
N ALA A 89 9.20 -5.16 32.06
CA ALA A 89 8.66 -4.61 30.81
C ALA A 89 9.23 -5.38 29.60
N ASP A 90 8.36 -6.12 28.90
CA ASP A 90 8.76 -6.99 27.79
C ASP A 90 8.19 -6.43 26.46
N THR A 91 9.05 -6.23 25.45
CA THR A 91 8.66 -5.59 24.18
C THR A 91 9.20 -6.32 22.93
N VAL A 92 8.32 -6.88 22.09
CA VAL A 92 8.65 -7.61 20.83
C VAL A 92 8.18 -6.94 19.50
N GLY A 93 9.10 -6.49 18.62
CA GLY A 93 8.91 -5.86 17.27
C GLY A 93 9.50 -4.42 17.12
N PRO A 94 9.61 -3.77 15.93
CA PRO A 94 10.53 -2.62 15.68
C PRO A 94 10.27 -1.28 16.45
N ALA A 95 11.33 -0.47 16.64
CA ALA A 95 11.41 0.91 17.20
C ALA A 95 10.86 1.13 18.64
N ARG A 96 11.67 0.89 19.71
CA ARG A 96 11.15 0.78 21.10
C ARG A 96 12.02 1.29 22.26
N MET A 97 11.33 1.55 23.39
CA MET A 97 11.91 1.82 24.72
C MET A 97 11.27 0.95 25.82
N GLY A 98 12.08 0.23 26.60
CA GLY A 98 11.65 -0.50 27.81
C GLY A 98 12.29 0.09 29.06
N LEU A 99 11.48 0.43 30.07
CA LEU A 99 11.92 1.10 31.30
C LEU A 99 11.51 0.30 32.53
N GLY A 100 12.50 -0.27 33.24
CA GLY A 100 12.24 -1.13 34.39
C GLY A 100 13.46 -1.79 35.04
N PRO A 101 13.36 -2.24 36.31
CA PRO A 101 14.27 -3.17 36.96
C PRO A 101 14.73 -4.36 36.10
N ARG A 102 13.82 -4.88 35.26
CA ARG A 102 14.07 -5.83 34.16
C ARG A 102 13.35 -5.35 32.90
N ALA A 103 14.09 -5.09 31.83
CA ALA A 103 13.53 -4.61 30.57
C ALA A 103 14.08 -5.44 29.40
N ASP A 104 13.21 -6.24 28.76
CA ASP A 104 13.58 -7.18 27.70
C ASP A 104 13.01 -6.71 26.36
N THR A 105 13.86 -6.58 25.33
CA THR A 105 13.44 -5.99 24.05
C THR A 105 13.96 -6.72 22.80
N VAL A 106 13.08 -7.10 21.87
CA VAL A 106 13.39 -7.96 20.70
C VAL A 106 12.96 -7.32 19.35
N GLY A 107 13.89 -7.15 18.38
CA GLY A 107 13.63 -6.59 17.01
C GLY A 107 14.40 -5.28 16.68
N PRO A 108 14.44 -4.72 15.46
CA PRO A 108 15.33 -3.58 15.12
C PRO A 108 15.08 -2.25 15.90
N GLY A 109 16.15 -1.46 16.14
CA GLY A 109 16.15 -0.04 16.62
C GLY A 109 15.66 0.22 18.07
N ARG A 110 16.52 0.12 19.10
CA ARG A 110 16.05 0.08 20.52
C ARG A 110 16.92 0.72 21.61
N MET A 111 16.25 1.07 22.73
CA MET A 111 16.84 1.41 24.04
C MET A 111 16.19 0.62 25.20
N GLY A 112 17.00 -0.06 26.02
CA GLY A 112 16.56 -0.70 27.27
C GLY A 112 17.24 -0.06 28.48
N LEU A 113 16.45 0.37 29.49
CA LEU A 113 16.93 1.11 30.66
C LEU A 113 16.54 0.38 31.94
N GLY A 114 17.54 -0.18 32.64
CA GLY A 114 17.29 -0.98 33.83
C GLY A 114 18.51 -1.63 34.49
N PRO A 115 18.46 -1.97 35.80
CA PRO A 115 19.38 -2.86 36.49
C PRO A 115 19.80 -4.12 35.71
N ARG A 116 18.86 -4.69 34.95
CA ARG A 116 19.04 -5.75 33.94
C ARG A 116 18.27 -5.37 32.68
N ALA A 117 18.96 -5.24 31.55
CA ALA A 117 18.33 -4.84 30.29
C ALA A 117 18.86 -5.72 29.14
N ASP A 118 18.00 -6.58 28.59
CA ASP A 118 18.39 -7.56 27.57
C ASP A 118 17.82 -7.14 26.21
N THR A 119 18.68 -7.04 25.19
CA THR A 119 18.26 -6.51 23.88
C THR A 119 18.79 -7.33 22.68
N VAL A 120 17.88 -7.80 21.80
CA VAL A 120 18.20 -8.73 20.68
C VAL A 120 17.79 -8.21 19.28
N GLY A 121 18.76 -8.10 18.34
CA GLY A 121 18.62 -7.64 16.93
C GLY A 121 19.43 -6.37 16.55
N PRO A 122 19.42 -5.84 15.32
CA PRO A 122 20.32 -4.73 14.89
C PRO A 122 20.02 -3.34 15.52
N GLY A 123 21.07 -2.51 15.73
CA GLY A 123 21.05 -1.07 16.09
C GLY A 123 20.56 -0.70 17.51
N ARG A 124 21.42 -0.76 18.55
CA ARG A 124 20.95 -0.70 19.97
C ARG A 124 21.83 0.00 21.00
N MET A 125 21.17 0.44 22.08
CA MET A 125 21.77 0.86 23.36
C MET A 125 21.12 0.16 24.57
N GLY A 126 21.91 -0.47 25.44
CA GLY A 126 21.46 -1.02 26.73
C GLY A 126 22.17 -0.31 27.88
N LEU A 127 21.40 0.23 28.83
CA LEU A 127 21.93 1.02 29.96
C LEU A 127 21.56 0.33 31.28
N GLY A 128 22.57 -0.24 31.94
CA GLY A 128 22.35 -1.03 33.15
C GLY A 128 23.60 -1.73 33.70
N PRO A 129 23.69 -1.96 35.03
CA PRO A 129 24.74 -2.77 35.67
C PRO A 129 25.01 -4.13 35.02
N ARG A 130 23.98 -4.76 34.42
CA ARG A 130 24.02 -6.02 33.66
C ARG A 130 23.15 -5.87 32.40
N ALA A 131 23.65 -5.15 31.40
CA ALA A 131 22.96 -5.00 30.12
C ALA A 131 23.55 -5.95 29.07
N ASP A 132 22.75 -6.86 28.53
CA ASP A 132 23.19 -7.85 27.55
C ASP A 132 22.64 -7.51 26.15
N THR A 133 23.51 -7.48 25.15
CA THR A 133 23.12 -7.05 23.79
C THR A 133 23.66 -7.99 22.69
N VAL A 134 22.78 -8.50 21.81
CA VAL A 134 23.10 -9.52 20.77
C VAL A 134 22.74 -9.11 19.32
N GLY A 135 23.74 -9.09 18.39
CA GLY A 135 23.64 -8.73 16.95
C GLY A 135 24.50 -7.51 16.48
N PRO A 136 24.36 -6.99 15.24
CA PRO A 136 25.23 -5.92 14.73
C PRO A 136 24.92 -4.47 15.22
N GLY A 137 25.96 -3.67 15.50
CA GLY A 137 25.93 -2.21 15.74
C GLY A 137 25.46 -1.74 17.13
N ARG A 138 26.31 -1.86 18.17
CA ARG A 138 25.89 -1.78 19.60
C ARG A 138 26.71 -0.88 20.53
N MET A 139 26.04 -0.43 21.60
CA MET A 139 26.66 0.12 22.82
C MET A 139 25.97 -0.45 24.08
N GLY A 140 26.70 -1.20 24.90
CA GLY A 140 26.27 -1.63 26.24
C GLY A 140 27.01 -0.83 27.31
N LEU A 141 26.30 -0.17 28.22
CA LEU A 141 26.89 0.68 29.26
C LEU A 141 26.58 0.14 30.65
N GLY A 142 27.59 -0.47 31.28
CA GLY A 142 27.52 -0.97 32.64
C GLY A 142 28.74 -1.77 33.09
N PRO A 143 29.00 -1.89 34.42
CA PRO A 143 30.12 -2.63 34.98
C PRO A 143 30.16 -4.14 34.66
N LYS A 144 29.04 -4.75 34.24
CA LYS A 144 28.94 -6.16 33.82
C LYS A 144 28.11 -6.32 32.54
N ALA A 145 28.21 -5.40 31.60
CA ALA A 145 27.52 -5.49 30.32
C ALA A 145 28.28 -6.39 29.34
N ASP A 146 27.60 -7.36 28.73
CA ASP A 146 28.18 -8.26 27.71
C ASP A 146 27.60 -7.94 26.31
N THR A 147 28.49 -7.85 25.31
CA THR A 147 28.14 -7.59 23.91
C THR A 147 28.73 -8.67 23.01
N VAL A 148 27.91 -9.25 22.12
CA VAL A 148 28.36 -10.28 21.16
C VAL A 148 28.30 -9.69 19.74
N ASP A 149 29.43 -9.19 19.20
CA ASP A 149 29.58 -8.68 17.81
C ASP A 149 31.08 -8.54 17.37
N PRO A 150 31.44 -8.58 16.06
CA PRO A 150 32.82 -8.48 15.55
C PRO A 150 33.47 -7.07 15.53
N TYR A 151 32.73 -5.99 15.80
CA TYR A 151 33.25 -4.61 15.81
C TYR A 151 32.93 -3.94 17.17
N ARG A 152 33.95 -3.67 17.99
CA ARG A 152 33.81 -3.37 19.43
C ARG A 152 33.97 -1.89 19.77
N MET A 153 32.97 -1.29 20.42
CA MET A 153 33.15 -0.14 21.33
C MET A 153 32.32 -0.38 22.60
N GLY A 154 33.00 -0.60 23.73
CA GLY A 154 32.38 -0.74 25.04
C GLY A 154 33.28 -0.13 26.11
N LEU A 155 32.70 0.65 27.02
CA LEU A 155 33.41 1.24 28.17
C LEU A 155 32.98 0.50 29.45
N GLY A 156 33.84 -0.42 29.89
CA GLY A 156 33.68 -1.17 31.13
C GLY A 156 34.98 -1.92 31.48
N PRO A 157 35.23 -2.34 32.74
CA PRO A 157 36.56 -2.68 33.26
C PRO A 157 37.17 -3.99 32.72
N ARG A 158 36.64 -4.57 31.64
CA ARG A 158 37.05 -5.87 31.11
C ARG A 158 37.33 -5.84 29.60
N ALA A 159 38.12 -4.85 29.20
CA ALA A 159 38.86 -4.88 27.95
C ALA A 159 40.32 -5.19 28.29
N GLU A 160 40.79 -6.42 28.03
CA GLU A 160 42.23 -6.70 28.02
C GLU A 160 42.77 -6.50 26.60
N PRO A 161 43.81 -5.65 26.42
CA PRO A 161 44.66 -5.65 25.24
C PRO A 161 45.91 -6.51 25.53
N GLY A 162 46.28 -7.38 24.59
CA GLY A 162 47.52 -8.15 24.68
C GLY A 162 48.75 -7.28 24.45
N GLY A 163 49.80 -7.54 25.24
CA GLY A 163 51.18 -7.31 24.82
C GLY A 163 52.03 -6.37 25.68
N VAL A 164 52.78 -6.99 26.62
CA VAL A 164 54.11 -6.61 27.14
C VAL A 164 54.21 -5.30 27.96
N THR A 165 54.44 -5.44 29.27
CA THR A 165 54.93 -4.35 30.14
C THR A 165 56.26 -4.70 30.79
N ASN A 166 57.28 -3.90 30.47
CA ASN A 166 58.47 -3.72 31.30
C ASN A 166 58.17 -2.70 32.42
N ARG A 167 58.62 -3.01 33.63
CA ARG A 167 58.51 -2.21 34.86
C ARG A 167 59.47 -1.01 34.86
N LEU A 168 59.10 0.08 35.55
CA LEU A 168 59.92 0.83 36.53
C LEU A 168 59.10 1.95 37.23
N GLY A 169 59.20 2.04 38.57
CA GLY A 169 58.45 2.94 39.48
C GLY A 169 59.01 4.38 39.61
N PRO A 170 58.52 5.24 40.54
CA PRO A 170 59.25 5.47 41.82
C PRO A 170 58.49 6.11 43.05
N ARG A 171 59.13 5.98 44.25
CA ARG A 171 59.31 6.93 45.43
C ARG A 171 58.09 7.53 46.18
N GLY A 172 58.07 7.72 47.52
CA GLY A 172 59.01 7.44 48.64
C GLY A 172 58.61 8.09 50.02
N THR A 173 59.08 7.49 51.13
CA THR A 173 59.51 8.05 52.47
C THR A 173 58.54 8.82 53.42
N PRO A 174 58.78 8.97 54.76
CA PRO A 174 60.01 8.71 55.57
C PRO A 174 59.91 7.99 56.95
N ALA A 175 61.10 7.56 57.44
CA ALA A 175 61.69 7.35 58.79
C ALA A 175 60.84 7.07 60.07
N GLY A 176 61.22 6.21 61.03
CA GLY A 176 62.43 5.42 61.24
C GLY A 176 62.40 4.60 62.56
N LEU A 177 63.32 3.62 62.61
CA LEU A 177 63.89 2.86 63.75
C LEU A 177 63.06 1.85 64.59
N ARG A 178 63.36 0.57 64.28
CA ARG A 178 63.89 -0.50 65.17
C ARG A 178 62.95 -1.49 65.90
N LEU A 179 63.04 -2.71 65.36
CA LEU A 179 63.38 -4.00 66.00
C LEU A 179 62.27 -4.81 66.67
N GLY A 180 62.27 -6.11 66.34
CA GLY A 180 61.63 -7.18 67.12
C GLY A 180 60.33 -7.67 66.49
N LEU A 181 60.39 -8.49 65.45
CA LEU A 181 60.23 -9.94 65.55
C LEU A 181 59.00 -10.40 66.37
N TRP A 182 58.15 -11.12 65.64
CA TRP A 182 57.35 -12.27 66.07
C TRP A 182 55.98 -12.03 66.72
N ILE A 183 54.98 -12.58 66.04
CA ILE A 183 53.65 -13.01 66.54
C ILE A 183 52.64 -11.85 66.71
N LEU A 184 51.61 -11.81 65.84
CA LEU A 184 50.23 -11.29 66.04
C LEU A 184 49.62 -10.61 64.77
N CYS A 185 49.34 -11.37 63.72
CA CYS A 185 48.28 -11.01 62.76
C CYS A 185 47.32 -12.18 62.48
N PHE A 186 47.09 -13.00 63.51
CA PHE A 186 46.00 -13.98 63.58
C PHE A 186 44.69 -13.27 63.98
N SER A 187 44.25 -12.23 63.25
CA SER A 187 42.94 -11.61 63.50
C SER A 187 42.38 -10.70 62.39
N TRP A 188 42.88 -10.79 61.15
CA TRP A 188 42.34 -9.95 60.06
C TRP A 188 42.07 -10.62 58.71
N PHE A 189 42.10 -11.95 58.66
CA PHE A 189 41.63 -12.72 57.49
C PHE A 189 40.37 -13.51 57.86
N CYS A 190 39.24 -12.82 57.97
CA CYS A 190 37.94 -13.50 58.06
C CYS A 190 36.83 -12.83 57.23
N PHE A 191 37.20 -12.13 56.15
CA PHE A 191 36.23 -11.76 55.12
C PHE A 191 36.76 -12.10 53.73
N THR A 192 35.92 -12.82 52.99
CA THR A 192 36.01 -13.19 51.57
C THR A 192 36.75 -14.48 51.20
N ALA A 193 36.26 -15.62 51.69
CA ALA A 193 36.37 -16.88 50.96
C ALA A 193 35.00 -17.27 50.38
N HIS A 194 34.45 -16.44 49.48
CA HIS A 194 33.56 -16.97 48.45
C HIS A 194 34.47 -17.54 47.37
N ALA A 195 34.82 -18.82 47.51
CA ALA A 195 35.48 -19.58 46.45
C ALA A 195 34.52 -19.63 45.24
N GLN A 196 34.58 -18.63 44.37
CA GLN A 196 34.07 -18.78 43.01
C GLN A 196 35.04 -19.73 42.30
N MET A 197 34.70 -21.02 42.29
CA MET A 197 35.27 -21.98 41.36
C MET A 197 35.01 -21.46 39.94
N LYS A 198 35.97 -20.75 39.37
CA LYS A 198 36.01 -20.50 37.92
C LYS A 198 36.35 -21.83 37.28
N ILE A 199 35.36 -22.47 36.67
CA ILE A 199 35.58 -23.66 35.86
C ILE A 199 36.61 -23.28 34.79
N PRO A 200 37.75 -23.98 34.71
CA PRO A 200 38.75 -23.70 33.68
C PRO A 200 38.13 -23.82 32.28
N PRO A 201 38.47 -22.93 31.33
CA PRO A 201 37.90 -22.95 29.98
C PRO A 201 38.17 -24.28 29.26
N GLU A 202 39.27 -24.95 29.57
CA GLU A 202 39.60 -26.29 29.07
C GLU A 202 38.54 -27.33 29.45
N THR A 203 38.09 -27.32 30.70
CA THR A 203 36.99 -28.19 31.19
C THR A 203 35.66 -27.93 30.47
N VAL A 204 35.35 -26.67 30.16
CA VAL A 204 34.12 -26.32 29.42
C VAL A 204 34.23 -26.80 27.98
N GLN A 205 35.41 -26.69 27.37
CA GLN A 205 35.67 -27.22 26.04
C GLN A 205 35.55 -28.74 26.00
N ASP A 206 36.07 -29.44 27.02
CA ASP A 206 35.94 -30.90 27.14
C ASP A 206 34.48 -31.32 27.29
N TRP A 207 33.70 -30.62 28.12
CA TRP A 207 32.26 -30.89 28.25
C TRP A 207 31.48 -30.61 26.97
N ALA A 208 31.81 -29.51 26.27
CA ALA A 208 31.20 -29.18 24.99
C ALA A 208 31.53 -30.25 23.93
N ASN A 209 32.77 -30.75 23.91
CA ASN A 209 33.20 -31.82 23.02
C ASN A 209 32.44 -33.12 23.32
N VAL A 210 32.36 -33.54 24.58
CA VAL A 210 31.61 -34.73 24.99
C VAL A 210 30.13 -34.61 24.64
N LEU A 211 29.51 -33.47 24.93
CA LEU A 211 28.12 -33.21 24.59
C LEU A 211 27.90 -33.22 23.07
N SER A 212 28.81 -32.64 22.29
CA SER A 212 28.71 -32.61 20.83
C SER A 212 28.79 -34.01 20.21
N VAL A 213 29.65 -34.88 20.74
CA VAL A 213 29.77 -36.28 20.30
C VAL A 213 28.50 -37.03 20.64
N GLN A 214 27.99 -36.90 21.86
CA GLN A 214 26.75 -37.55 22.28
C GLN A 214 25.54 -37.06 21.47
N LEU A 215 25.41 -35.76 21.23
CA LEU A 215 24.36 -35.20 20.39
C LEU A 215 24.47 -35.71 18.95
N ARG A 216 25.67 -35.80 18.39
CA ARG A 216 25.89 -36.34 17.04
C ARG A 216 25.55 -37.83 16.96
N GLU A 217 25.91 -38.63 17.98
CA GLU A 217 25.56 -40.05 18.02
C GLU A 217 24.04 -40.26 18.13
N VAL A 218 23.38 -39.53 19.05
CA VAL A 218 21.92 -39.58 19.18
C VAL A 218 21.26 -39.12 17.88
N THR A 219 21.71 -38.00 17.32
CA THR A 219 21.15 -37.47 16.07
C THR A 219 21.36 -38.44 14.92
N THR A 220 22.56 -39.00 14.72
CA THR A 220 22.82 -39.93 13.60
C THR A 220 22.07 -41.25 13.77
N ARG A 221 21.90 -41.74 15.01
CA ARG A 221 21.18 -42.98 15.33
C ARG A 221 19.68 -42.85 15.14
N TYR A 222 19.09 -41.74 15.59
CA TYR A 222 17.63 -41.55 15.55
C TYR A 222 17.13 -40.79 14.32
N SER A 223 17.92 -39.91 13.70
CA SER A 223 17.52 -39.22 12.46
C SER A 223 17.42 -40.18 11.26
N GLY A 224 18.12 -41.31 11.32
CA GLY A 224 18.16 -42.26 10.21
C GLY A 224 18.82 -41.71 8.94
N ALA A 225 19.57 -40.60 9.01
CA ALA A 225 20.19 -39.96 7.84
C ALA A 225 21.05 -40.93 7.01
N ASN A 226 21.82 -41.80 7.68
CA ASN A 226 22.66 -42.81 7.02
C ASN A 226 21.83 -43.91 6.35
N ILE A 227 20.67 -44.26 6.91
CA ILE A 227 19.75 -45.25 6.33
C ILE A 227 19.08 -44.66 5.10
N LEU A 228 18.67 -43.39 5.17
CA LEU A 228 18.08 -42.67 4.05
C LEU A 228 19.09 -42.51 2.90
N GLN A 229 20.35 -42.17 3.19
CA GLN A 229 21.41 -42.06 2.19
C GLN A 229 21.69 -43.41 1.51
N LYS A 230 21.70 -44.51 2.27
CA LYS A 230 21.83 -45.87 1.71
C LYS A 230 20.65 -46.19 0.79
N LYS A 231 19.42 -45.95 1.23
CA LYS A 231 18.23 -46.16 0.40
C LYS A 231 18.22 -45.32 -0.88
N PHE A 232 18.70 -44.07 -0.84
CA PHE A 232 18.84 -43.26 -2.05
C PHE A 232 19.87 -43.84 -3.03
N ARG A 233 20.96 -44.41 -2.54
CA ARG A 233 21.96 -45.13 -3.38
C ARG A 233 21.39 -46.44 -3.93
N ASP A 234 20.64 -47.18 -3.12
CA ASP A 234 20.02 -48.45 -3.54
C ASP A 234 19.00 -48.23 -4.67
N VAL A 235 18.34 -47.06 -4.71
CA VAL A 235 17.33 -46.68 -5.71
C VAL A 235 17.94 -45.81 -6.83
N GLU A 236 19.24 -45.50 -6.78
CA GLU A 236 19.93 -44.65 -7.76
C GLU A 236 19.87 -45.24 -9.18
N SER A 237 19.86 -46.57 -9.32
CA SER A 237 19.68 -47.23 -10.63
C SER A 237 18.28 -47.04 -11.22
N ILE A 238 17.30 -46.62 -10.42
CA ILE A 238 15.90 -46.41 -10.80
C ILE A 238 15.60 -44.91 -10.97
N ILE A 239 16.40 -44.02 -10.36
CA ILE A 239 16.21 -42.57 -10.40
C ILE A 239 17.17 -41.95 -11.41
N LYS A 240 16.62 -41.20 -12.36
CA LYS A 240 17.43 -40.40 -13.29
C LYS A 240 17.73 -39.04 -12.67
N ILE A 241 18.99 -38.80 -12.32
CA ILE A 241 19.48 -37.46 -11.97
C ILE A 241 19.64 -36.69 -13.28
N VAL A 242 18.90 -35.57 -13.41
CA VAL A 242 18.92 -34.71 -14.59
C VAL A 242 19.50 -33.36 -14.20
N ASP A 243 20.58 -32.97 -14.85
CA ASP A 243 21.10 -31.62 -14.72
C ASP A 243 20.17 -30.65 -15.43
N ILE A 244 19.74 -29.63 -14.70
CA ILE A 244 18.85 -28.60 -15.18
C ILE A 244 19.68 -27.36 -15.53
N ASP A 245 19.70 -27.00 -16.82
CA ASP A 245 20.26 -25.71 -17.24
C ASP A 245 19.26 -24.60 -16.95
N GLY A 246 19.56 -23.77 -15.95
CA GLY A 246 18.73 -22.63 -15.58
C GLY A 246 18.57 -21.60 -16.70
N ARG A 247 19.54 -21.46 -17.62
CA ARG A 247 19.42 -20.52 -18.75
C ARG A 247 18.42 -21.03 -19.79
N ALA A 248 18.48 -22.32 -20.11
CA ALA A 248 17.49 -22.95 -20.98
C ALA A 248 16.08 -22.85 -20.40
N GLN A 249 15.92 -23.14 -19.10
CA GLN A 249 14.60 -23.02 -18.44
C GLN A 249 14.04 -21.60 -18.45
N VAL A 250 14.88 -20.58 -18.24
CA VAL A 250 14.43 -19.17 -18.31
C VAL A 250 14.00 -18.81 -19.73
N ARG A 251 14.69 -19.32 -20.76
CA ARG A 251 14.29 -19.11 -22.16
C ARG A 251 12.95 -19.78 -22.45
N ASP A 252 12.80 -21.06 -22.12
CA ASP A 252 11.56 -21.80 -22.31
C ASP A 252 10.39 -21.08 -21.61
N PHE A 253 10.60 -20.64 -20.37
CA PHE A 253 9.60 -19.90 -19.61
C PHE A 253 9.28 -18.54 -20.22
N SER A 254 10.27 -17.83 -20.76
CA SER A 254 10.05 -16.56 -21.44
C SER A 254 9.22 -16.72 -22.72
N GLU A 255 9.48 -17.77 -23.51
CA GLU A 255 8.72 -18.08 -24.72
C GLU A 255 7.27 -18.50 -24.39
N ASP A 256 7.08 -19.26 -23.31
CA ASP A 256 5.75 -19.63 -22.82
C ASP A 256 4.96 -18.41 -22.34
N ILE A 257 5.60 -17.48 -21.63
CA ILE A 257 4.99 -16.22 -21.23
C ILE A 257 4.66 -15.37 -22.45
N GLU A 258 5.58 -15.22 -23.40
CA GLU A 258 5.36 -14.44 -24.62
C GLU A 258 4.18 -14.99 -25.43
N ARG A 259 4.09 -16.32 -25.56
CA ARG A 259 2.97 -16.98 -26.24
C ARG A 259 1.65 -16.75 -25.52
N MET A 260 1.66 -16.86 -24.19
CA MET A 260 0.49 -16.64 -23.34
C MET A 260 0.02 -15.20 -23.46
N LEU A 261 0.88 -14.21 -23.17
CA LEU A 261 0.56 -12.78 -23.24
C LEU A 261 0.18 -12.35 -24.66
N GLY A 262 0.91 -12.85 -25.67
CA GLY A 262 0.63 -12.56 -27.08
C GLY A 262 -0.74 -13.05 -27.55
N SER A 263 -1.20 -14.21 -27.06
CA SER A 263 -2.57 -14.69 -27.32
C SER A 263 -3.63 -13.75 -26.72
N LYS A 264 -3.37 -13.20 -25.53
CA LYS A 264 -4.25 -12.24 -24.86
C LYS A 264 -4.34 -10.92 -25.62
N MET A 265 -3.19 -10.39 -26.03
CA MET A 265 -3.10 -9.16 -26.81
C MET A 265 -3.89 -9.27 -28.13
N LYS A 266 -3.79 -10.41 -28.82
CA LYS A 266 -4.58 -10.68 -30.04
C LYS A 266 -6.08 -10.73 -29.76
N SER A 267 -6.51 -11.14 -28.57
CA SER A 267 -7.92 -11.20 -28.21
C SER A 267 -8.48 -9.82 -27.90
N VAL A 268 -7.74 -8.99 -27.15
CA VAL A 268 -8.09 -7.59 -26.91
C VAL A 268 -8.12 -6.78 -28.20
N LYS A 269 -7.13 -6.96 -29.09
CA LYS A 269 -7.10 -6.28 -30.38
C LYS A 269 -8.34 -6.56 -31.24
N ARG A 270 -8.72 -7.84 -31.37
CA ARG A 270 -9.94 -8.22 -32.10
C ARG A 270 -11.20 -7.60 -31.52
N LEU A 271 -11.27 -7.54 -30.19
CA LEU A 271 -12.41 -6.97 -29.50
C LEU A 271 -12.45 -5.45 -29.70
N ALA A 272 -11.31 -4.77 -29.64
CA ALA A 272 -11.20 -3.34 -29.91
C ALA A 272 -11.62 -3.00 -31.34
N GLU A 273 -11.07 -3.68 -32.34
CA GLU A 273 -11.44 -3.51 -33.75
C GLU A 273 -12.96 -3.72 -33.97
N SER A 274 -13.53 -4.77 -33.37
CA SER A 274 -14.97 -5.05 -33.47
C SER A 274 -15.83 -3.96 -32.83
N ALA A 275 -15.37 -3.36 -31.73
CA ALA A 275 -16.05 -2.24 -31.09
C ALA A 275 -15.96 -0.97 -31.95
N GLU A 276 -14.81 -0.66 -32.54
CA GLU A 276 -14.69 0.49 -33.43
C GLU A 276 -15.57 0.37 -34.66
N ASP A 277 -15.68 -0.84 -35.22
CA ASP A 277 -16.53 -1.12 -36.36
C ASP A 277 -18.02 -1.06 -35.98
N ALA A 278 -18.41 -1.62 -34.82
CA ALA A 278 -19.77 -1.51 -34.30
C ALA A 278 -20.17 -0.04 -34.01
N ASP A 279 -19.25 0.82 -33.57
CA ASP A 279 -19.53 2.26 -33.45
C ASP A 279 -19.74 2.89 -34.83
N LEU A 280 -18.85 2.60 -35.78
CA LEU A 280 -18.87 3.20 -37.12
C LEU A 280 -20.20 3.00 -37.84
N TYR A 281 -20.81 1.82 -37.71
CA TYR A 281 -22.09 1.47 -38.35
C TYR A 281 -23.32 1.81 -37.51
N HIS A 282 -23.16 2.24 -36.25
CA HIS A 282 -24.27 2.60 -35.38
C HIS A 282 -24.70 4.05 -35.57
N GLU A 283 -25.99 4.28 -35.83
CA GLU A 283 -26.58 5.62 -35.89
C GLU A 283 -27.30 5.98 -34.58
N PHE A 284 -27.07 7.20 -34.09
CA PHE A 284 -27.62 7.63 -32.82
C PHE A 284 -29.13 7.87 -32.91
N ASN A 285 -29.90 7.17 -32.07
CA ASN A 285 -31.35 7.29 -32.00
C ASN A 285 -31.81 7.69 -30.58
N LYS A 286 -32.38 8.90 -30.44
CA LYS A 286 -32.85 9.42 -29.14
C LYS A 286 -34.06 8.69 -28.57
N THR A 287 -34.88 8.05 -29.40
CA THR A 287 -36.12 7.38 -29.00
C THR A 287 -35.95 5.86 -28.93
N LEU A 288 -34.71 5.37 -28.93
CA LEU A 288 -34.41 3.94 -28.81
C LEU A 288 -34.92 3.41 -27.46
N GLN A 289 -35.77 2.38 -27.51
CA GLN A 289 -36.12 1.56 -26.36
C GLN A 289 -35.42 0.22 -26.55
N PHE A 290 -34.54 -0.12 -25.62
CA PHE A 290 -33.75 -1.34 -25.68
C PHE A 290 -33.63 -1.94 -24.29
N ASP A 291 -34.06 -3.19 -24.17
CA ASP A 291 -33.95 -3.96 -22.93
C ASP A 291 -32.63 -4.72 -22.92
N TYR A 292 -31.93 -4.65 -21.79
CA TYR A 292 -30.66 -5.33 -21.58
C TYR A 292 -30.59 -5.92 -20.17
N TYR A 293 -29.73 -6.92 -19.98
CA TYR A 293 -29.51 -7.53 -18.68
C TYR A 293 -28.63 -6.62 -17.82
N ASN A 294 -29.22 -6.04 -16.77
CA ASN A 294 -28.50 -5.26 -15.79
C ASN A 294 -28.00 -6.16 -14.66
N SER A 295 -26.68 -6.32 -14.55
CA SER A 295 -26.00 -7.13 -13.52
C SER A 295 -26.51 -6.93 -12.08
N MET A 296 -26.98 -5.72 -11.74
CA MET A 296 -27.51 -5.39 -10.40
C MET A 296 -28.96 -5.87 -10.17
N LEU A 297 -29.75 -5.96 -11.25
CA LEU A 297 -31.18 -6.26 -11.22
C LEU A 297 -31.49 -7.68 -11.68
N VAL A 298 -30.51 -8.37 -12.27
CA VAL A 298 -30.67 -9.73 -12.76
C VAL A 298 -31.19 -10.67 -11.67
N ASN A 299 -32.19 -11.49 -12.03
CA ASN A 299 -32.85 -12.43 -11.12
C ASN A 299 -33.39 -11.76 -9.84
N THR A 300 -33.82 -10.49 -9.92
CA THR A 300 -34.57 -9.83 -8.84
C THR A 300 -36.04 -9.79 -9.21
N MET A 301 -36.89 -10.13 -8.25
CA MET A 301 -38.34 -10.13 -8.39
C MET A 301 -38.93 -9.02 -7.51
N ASP A 302 -40.01 -8.42 -7.96
CA ASP A 302 -40.83 -7.52 -7.17
C ASP A 302 -41.65 -8.28 -6.11
N ASP A 303 -42.36 -7.55 -5.25
CA ASP A 303 -43.22 -8.12 -4.21
C ASP A 303 -44.37 -8.97 -4.79
N ASP A 304 -44.71 -8.75 -6.07
CA ASP A 304 -45.76 -9.43 -6.82
C ASP A 304 -45.23 -10.69 -7.56
N GLY A 305 -43.94 -10.99 -7.48
CA GLY A 305 -43.29 -12.15 -8.09
C GLY A 305 -42.93 -12.00 -9.57
N ASN A 306 -43.07 -10.80 -10.15
CA ASN A 306 -42.60 -10.49 -11.50
C ASN A 306 -41.14 -10.03 -11.49
N PHE A 307 -40.43 -10.26 -12.58
CA PHE A 307 -39.07 -9.73 -12.71
C PHE A 307 -39.10 -8.21 -12.83
N ILE A 308 -38.20 -7.55 -12.10
CA ILE A 308 -38.01 -6.10 -12.19
C ILE A 308 -37.55 -5.74 -13.61
N GLU A 309 -37.92 -4.55 -14.09
CA GLU A 309 -37.47 -4.00 -15.38
C GLU A 309 -35.93 -4.07 -15.49
N LEU A 310 -35.39 -4.57 -16.61
CA LEU A 310 -33.96 -4.86 -16.84
C LEU A 310 -33.36 -5.99 -15.97
N GLY A 311 -34.16 -6.63 -15.12
CA GLY A 311 -33.76 -7.78 -14.32
C GLY A 311 -33.84 -9.08 -15.12
N GLY A 312 -35.03 -9.41 -15.63
CA GLY A 312 -35.26 -10.62 -16.43
C GLY A 312 -34.78 -11.93 -15.78
N GLU A 313 -35.02 -13.04 -16.48
CA GLU A 313 -34.42 -14.33 -16.13
C GLU A 313 -33.05 -14.45 -16.78
N PHE A 314 -32.01 -14.65 -15.97
CA PHE A 314 -30.65 -14.85 -16.45
C PHE A 314 -30.06 -16.10 -15.79
N PRO A 315 -29.90 -17.21 -16.53
CA PRO A 315 -29.41 -18.46 -15.96
C PRO A 315 -27.94 -18.30 -15.57
N LEU A 316 -27.63 -18.53 -14.29
CA LEU A 316 -26.28 -18.48 -13.77
C LEU A 316 -25.88 -19.87 -13.28
N GLU A 317 -24.74 -20.36 -13.75
CA GLU A 317 -24.19 -21.66 -13.39
C GLU A 317 -22.85 -21.48 -12.69
N GLU A 318 -22.61 -22.23 -11.62
CA GLU A 318 -21.32 -22.22 -10.94
C GLU A 318 -20.23 -22.82 -11.83
N ASN A 319 -19.12 -22.10 -11.98
CA ASN A 319 -18.03 -22.53 -12.85
C ASN A 319 -16.68 -22.53 -12.15
N GLU A 320 -15.99 -23.68 -12.11
CA GLU A 320 -14.68 -23.84 -11.48
C GLU A 320 -13.61 -22.89 -12.06
N HIS A 321 -13.71 -22.59 -13.35
CA HIS A 321 -12.79 -21.66 -14.01
C HIS A 321 -12.86 -20.26 -13.39
N PHE A 322 -14.05 -19.87 -12.96
CA PHE A 322 -14.38 -18.59 -12.31
C PHE A 322 -14.50 -18.73 -10.79
N ASN A 323 -13.78 -19.68 -10.16
CA ASN A 323 -13.81 -19.90 -8.70
C ASN A 323 -15.19 -20.27 -8.14
N ASN A 324 -15.98 -21.04 -8.88
CA ASN A 324 -17.35 -21.43 -8.49
C ASN A 324 -18.29 -20.23 -8.34
N ILE A 325 -17.96 -19.10 -8.97
CA ILE A 325 -18.89 -17.98 -9.07
C ILE A 325 -19.99 -18.37 -10.06
N PRO A 326 -21.27 -18.07 -9.74
CA PRO A 326 -22.37 -18.26 -10.66
C PRO A 326 -22.23 -17.28 -11.83
N VAL A 327 -21.96 -17.80 -13.02
CA VAL A 327 -21.72 -17.01 -14.25
C VAL A 327 -22.61 -17.52 -15.39
N ASN A 328 -22.89 -16.66 -16.37
CA ASN A 328 -23.53 -17.06 -17.61
C ASN A 328 -22.52 -17.01 -18.76
N THR A 329 -22.12 -18.19 -19.26
CA THR A 329 -21.15 -18.28 -20.38
C THR A 329 -21.77 -18.01 -21.75
N MET A 330 -23.09 -17.88 -21.86
CA MET A 330 -23.76 -17.63 -23.14
C MET A 330 -23.84 -16.15 -23.48
N GLN A 331 -24.02 -15.27 -22.50
CA GLN A 331 -24.24 -13.84 -22.71
C GLN A 331 -23.43 -12.98 -21.74
N SER A 332 -23.15 -11.74 -22.16
CA SER A 332 -22.63 -10.69 -21.27
C SER A 332 -23.77 -9.91 -20.62
N ASP A 333 -23.49 -9.27 -19.51
CA ASP A 333 -24.39 -8.33 -18.86
C ASP A 333 -23.73 -6.95 -18.69
N VAL A 334 -24.54 -5.98 -18.27
CA VAL A 334 -24.12 -4.59 -18.14
C VAL A 334 -24.28 -4.11 -16.71
N GLN A 335 -23.28 -3.40 -16.23
CA GLN A 335 -23.30 -2.65 -14.99
C GLN A 335 -23.36 -1.16 -15.31
N VAL A 336 -24.29 -0.46 -14.66
CA VAL A 336 -24.41 0.99 -14.73
C VAL A 336 -24.17 1.54 -13.31
N PRO A 337 -23.21 2.47 -13.13
CA PRO A 337 -22.99 3.12 -11.84
C PRO A 337 -24.25 3.82 -11.29
N THR A 338 -24.40 3.88 -9.97
CA THR A 338 -25.62 4.41 -9.32
C THR A 338 -25.86 5.90 -9.61
N ASN A 339 -24.82 6.67 -9.93
CA ASN A 339 -24.92 8.08 -10.31
C ASN A 339 -25.34 8.30 -11.78
N VAL A 340 -25.37 7.26 -12.62
CA VAL A 340 -25.71 7.36 -14.04
C VAL A 340 -27.12 6.82 -14.27
N TYR A 341 -27.94 7.59 -15.01
CA TYR A 341 -29.30 7.17 -15.33
C TYR A 341 -29.30 6.10 -16.44
N ASN A 342 -29.85 4.92 -16.12
CA ASN A 342 -29.83 3.74 -17.00
C ASN A 342 -30.66 3.87 -18.29
N LYS A 343 -31.65 4.77 -18.33
CA LYS A 343 -32.48 5.06 -19.53
C LYS A 343 -32.04 6.32 -20.27
N ASP A 344 -30.86 6.87 -19.96
CA ASP A 344 -30.31 7.96 -20.75
C ASP A 344 -30.11 7.49 -22.21
N PRO A 345 -30.60 8.24 -23.22
CA PRO A 345 -30.43 7.88 -24.62
C PRO A 345 -28.97 7.62 -25.01
N TYR A 346 -28.00 8.34 -24.45
CA TYR A 346 -26.57 8.12 -24.73
C TYR A 346 -26.08 6.76 -24.21
N ILE A 347 -26.54 6.36 -23.02
CA ILE A 347 -26.21 5.07 -22.42
C ILE A 347 -26.87 3.93 -23.22
N LEU A 348 -28.16 4.05 -23.53
CA LEU A 348 -28.90 3.03 -24.28
C LEU A 348 -28.30 2.78 -25.67
N ASN A 349 -27.93 3.85 -26.39
CA ASN A 349 -27.27 3.70 -27.69
C ASN A 349 -25.91 2.99 -27.59
N GLY A 350 -25.11 3.31 -26.56
CA GLY A 350 -23.84 2.63 -26.32
C GLY A 350 -24.03 1.16 -25.93
N ILE A 351 -25.02 0.86 -25.10
CA ILE A 351 -25.35 -0.51 -24.70
C ILE A 351 -25.79 -1.34 -25.91
N TYR A 352 -26.67 -0.79 -26.74
CA TYR A 352 -27.15 -1.42 -27.97
C TYR A 352 -25.99 -1.70 -28.94
N MET A 353 -25.15 -0.70 -29.22
CA MET A 353 -23.97 -0.89 -30.07
C MET A 353 -23.03 -1.98 -29.53
N SER A 354 -22.83 -2.04 -28.21
CA SER A 354 -21.92 -3.00 -27.59
C SER A 354 -22.47 -4.43 -27.56
N GLU A 355 -23.72 -4.68 -27.97
CA GLU A 355 -24.29 -6.03 -28.10
C GLU A 355 -23.53 -6.88 -29.13
N ALA A 356 -23.00 -6.25 -30.19
CA ALA A 356 -22.17 -6.90 -31.21
C ALA A 356 -20.91 -7.57 -30.62
N LEU A 357 -20.49 -7.19 -29.41
CA LEU A 357 -19.32 -7.76 -28.74
C LEU A 357 -19.60 -9.13 -28.12
N ASN A 358 -20.87 -9.53 -27.92
CA ASN A 358 -21.23 -10.83 -27.34
C ASN A 358 -20.60 -12.00 -28.09
N ASP A 359 -20.71 -12.01 -29.42
CA ASP A 359 -20.14 -13.06 -30.26
C ASP A 359 -18.62 -13.07 -30.19
N VAL A 360 -18.01 -11.89 -30.13
CA VAL A 360 -16.54 -11.75 -30.04
C VAL A 360 -16.04 -12.27 -28.69
N PHE A 361 -16.74 -11.95 -27.60
CA PHE A 361 -16.44 -12.46 -26.26
C PHE A 361 -16.49 -13.99 -26.21
N ALA A 362 -17.58 -14.59 -26.70
CA ALA A 362 -17.75 -16.03 -26.73
C ALA A 362 -16.70 -16.71 -27.62
N ASN A 363 -16.40 -16.13 -28.79
CA ASN A 363 -15.39 -16.65 -29.70
C ASN A 363 -13.97 -16.54 -29.14
N ASN A 364 -13.67 -15.50 -28.36
CA ASN A 364 -12.39 -15.36 -27.67
C ASN A 364 -12.22 -16.45 -26.61
N PHE A 365 -13.26 -16.67 -25.79
CA PHE A 365 -13.23 -17.71 -24.75
C PHE A 365 -13.11 -19.12 -25.33
N LYS A 366 -13.79 -19.41 -26.46
CA LYS A 366 -13.65 -20.68 -27.19
C LYS A 366 -12.23 -20.89 -27.74
N LYS A 367 -11.56 -19.83 -28.18
CA LYS A 367 -10.17 -19.89 -28.71
C LYS A 367 -9.12 -20.01 -27.60
N ASP A 368 -9.31 -19.29 -26.50
CA ASP A 368 -8.42 -19.31 -25.34
C ASP A 368 -9.21 -19.54 -24.05
N PRO A 369 -9.38 -20.81 -23.63
CA PRO A 369 -10.05 -21.16 -22.39
C PRO A 369 -9.33 -20.65 -21.13
N THR A 370 -8.11 -20.10 -21.23
CA THR A 370 -7.41 -19.51 -20.07
C THR A 370 -7.83 -18.06 -19.80
N LEU A 371 -8.68 -17.46 -20.65
CA LEU A 371 -9.26 -16.14 -20.42
C LEU A 371 -10.17 -16.18 -19.20
N THR A 372 -10.03 -15.20 -18.30
CA THR A 372 -10.98 -15.05 -17.19
C THR A 372 -12.10 -14.12 -17.62
N TRP A 373 -12.10 -12.85 -17.22
CA TRP A 373 -13.13 -11.92 -17.68
C TRP A 373 -12.70 -11.08 -18.88
N GLN A 374 -13.68 -10.72 -19.69
CA GLN A 374 -13.53 -9.81 -20.82
C GLN A 374 -14.56 -8.70 -20.64
N TYR A 375 -14.18 -7.46 -20.92
CA TYR A 375 -15.02 -6.32 -20.57
C TYR A 375 -14.77 -5.14 -21.49
N PHE A 376 -15.80 -4.30 -21.52
CA PHE A 376 -15.88 -3.08 -22.27
C PHE A 376 -16.36 -1.97 -21.31
N GLY A 377 -15.49 -1.02 -21.01
CA GLY A 377 -15.82 0.17 -20.24
C GLY A 377 -16.10 1.35 -21.18
N SER A 378 -17.30 1.89 -21.16
CA SER A 378 -17.66 3.05 -21.97
C SER A 378 -17.18 4.35 -21.32
N SER A 379 -16.89 5.39 -22.12
CA SER A 379 -16.70 6.75 -21.59
C SER A 379 -17.97 7.35 -21.00
N SER A 380 -19.15 6.83 -21.37
CA SER A 380 -20.43 7.19 -20.77
C SER A 380 -20.66 6.57 -19.37
N GLY A 381 -19.80 5.65 -18.93
CA GLY A 381 -19.78 5.11 -17.57
C GLY A 381 -20.35 3.69 -17.43
N PHE A 382 -21.12 3.19 -18.39
CA PHE A 382 -21.56 1.79 -18.35
C PHE A 382 -20.42 0.81 -18.62
N PHE A 383 -20.52 -0.36 -18.03
CA PHE A 383 -19.51 -1.42 -18.06
C PHE A 383 -20.15 -2.74 -18.48
N ARG A 384 -19.72 -3.33 -19.60
CA ARG A 384 -20.20 -4.64 -20.05
C ARG A 384 -19.17 -5.71 -19.71
N ILE A 385 -19.60 -6.82 -19.12
CA ILE A 385 -18.71 -7.91 -18.66
C ILE A 385 -19.16 -9.28 -19.19
N TYR A 386 -18.19 -10.08 -19.62
CA TYR A 386 -18.38 -11.46 -20.05
C TYR A 386 -17.41 -12.40 -19.32
N PRO A 387 -17.88 -13.58 -18.85
CA PRO A 387 -19.28 -14.02 -18.80
C PRO A 387 -20.14 -13.15 -17.87
N GLY A 388 -21.46 -13.09 -18.09
CA GLY A 388 -22.35 -12.26 -17.29
C GLY A 388 -22.48 -12.76 -15.84
N ILE A 389 -22.63 -11.83 -14.89
CA ILE A 389 -22.67 -12.11 -13.45
C ILE A 389 -23.66 -11.23 -12.69
N LYS A 390 -24.35 -11.83 -11.72
CA LYS A 390 -25.15 -11.03 -10.78
C LYS A 390 -24.27 -10.27 -9.81
N TRP A 391 -24.39 -8.95 -9.80
CA TRP A 391 -23.74 -8.08 -8.84
C TRP A 391 -24.62 -7.87 -7.63
N THR A 392 -24.00 -7.89 -6.45
CA THR A 392 -24.69 -7.62 -5.18
C THR A 392 -24.32 -6.21 -4.71
N PRO A 393 -25.29 -5.29 -4.54
CA PRO A 393 -25.02 -3.97 -3.97
C PRO A 393 -24.58 -4.08 -2.51
N ASP A 394 -23.98 -3.00 -2.02
CA ASP A 394 -23.69 -2.84 -0.58
C ASP A 394 -24.99 -2.79 0.24
N SER A 395 -24.88 -2.82 1.58
CA SER A 395 -26.02 -2.77 2.51
C SER A 395 -26.97 -1.58 2.29
N ASN A 396 -26.50 -0.54 1.60
CA ASN A 396 -27.24 0.68 1.30
C ASN A 396 -27.80 0.70 -0.14
N GLY A 397 -27.69 -0.40 -0.89
CA GLY A 397 -28.16 -0.48 -2.28
C GLY A 397 -27.26 0.22 -3.31
N VAL A 398 -26.08 0.71 -2.90
CA VAL A 398 -25.18 1.49 -3.77
C VAL A 398 -24.11 0.57 -4.36
N ALA A 399 -23.88 0.71 -5.68
CA ALA A 399 -22.74 0.11 -6.36
C ALA A 399 -21.64 1.18 -6.47
N ALA A 400 -20.59 1.07 -5.63
CA ALA A 400 -19.46 2.01 -5.65
C ALA A 400 -18.52 1.85 -6.86
N PHE A 401 -18.83 0.94 -7.80
CA PHE A 401 -18.00 0.69 -8.96
C PHE A 401 -18.33 1.65 -10.11
N ASP A 402 -17.29 2.35 -10.55
CA ASP A 402 -17.26 3.05 -11.83
C ASP A 402 -16.02 2.58 -12.60
N CYS A 403 -16.24 2.08 -13.82
CA CYS A 403 -15.15 1.60 -14.67
C CYS A 403 -14.16 2.70 -15.03
N ARG A 404 -14.60 3.97 -15.08
CA ARG A 404 -13.77 5.10 -15.47
C ARG A 404 -12.67 5.40 -14.46
N ASN A 405 -12.94 5.15 -13.18
CA ASN A 405 -12.02 5.42 -12.07
C ASN A 405 -10.96 4.32 -11.88
N ARG A 406 -11.00 3.24 -12.67
CA ARG A 406 -10.07 2.13 -12.49
C ARG A 406 -8.74 2.42 -13.17
N ASN A 407 -7.63 2.04 -12.53
CA ASN A 407 -6.28 2.23 -13.06
C ASN A 407 -6.13 1.71 -14.48
N TRP A 408 -6.71 0.53 -14.76
CA TRP A 408 -6.68 -0.06 -16.09
C TRP A 408 -7.34 0.80 -17.16
N TYR A 409 -8.43 1.48 -16.80
CA TYR A 409 -9.14 2.37 -17.70
C TYR A 409 -8.25 3.58 -17.94
N ILE A 410 -7.74 4.19 -16.87
CA ILE A 410 -6.94 5.42 -16.92
C ILE A 410 -5.62 5.21 -17.66
N GLN A 411 -4.91 4.10 -17.43
CA GLN A 411 -3.65 3.81 -18.12
C GLN A 411 -3.85 3.61 -19.62
N ALA A 412 -4.92 2.94 -20.02
CA ALA A 412 -5.29 2.84 -21.43
C ALA A 412 -5.86 4.16 -22.01
N ALA A 413 -6.17 5.15 -21.17
CA ALA A 413 -6.71 6.45 -21.56
C ALA A 413 -5.70 7.42 -22.11
N THR A 414 -4.59 7.46 -21.39
CA THR A 414 -3.72 8.60 -21.33
C THR A 414 -2.32 8.07 -21.21
N SER A 415 -1.40 8.71 -21.91
CA SER A 415 0.01 8.49 -21.68
C SER A 415 0.44 8.98 -20.29
N PRO A 416 1.57 8.45 -19.77
CA PRO A 416 2.18 8.93 -18.54
C PRO A 416 2.28 10.45 -18.46
N LYS A 417 2.10 11.00 -17.26
CA LYS A 417 1.96 12.44 -17.05
C LYS A 417 2.74 12.96 -15.85
N ASP A 418 3.30 14.15 -16.02
CA ASP A 418 3.97 14.96 -15.00
C ASP A 418 3.00 16.06 -14.55
N ILE A 419 2.45 15.93 -13.34
CA ILE A 419 1.42 16.82 -12.81
C ILE A 419 1.96 17.63 -11.63
N ILE A 420 1.72 18.93 -11.66
CA ILE A 420 1.84 19.78 -10.45
C ILE A 420 0.45 20.23 -10.04
N ILE A 421 0.06 19.87 -8.82
CA ILE A 421 -1.19 20.31 -8.20
C ILE A 421 -0.91 21.59 -7.42
N VAL A 422 -1.52 22.69 -7.83
CA VAL A 422 -1.35 24.01 -7.23
C VAL A 422 -2.63 24.39 -6.49
N VAL A 423 -2.53 24.54 -5.17
CA VAL A 423 -3.69 24.70 -4.27
C VAL A 423 -3.69 26.05 -3.61
N ASP A 424 -4.80 26.77 -3.74
CA ASP A 424 -5.06 28.00 -3.01
C ASP A 424 -5.35 27.69 -1.54
N ILE A 425 -4.53 28.23 -0.64
CA ILE A 425 -4.74 28.14 0.81
C ILE A 425 -4.97 29.53 1.42
N SER A 426 -5.39 30.51 0.61
CA SER A 426 -5.72 31.86 1.08
C SER A 426 -6.99 31.92 1.93
N GLY A 427 -7.16 33.02 2.67
CA GLY A 427 -8.26 33.26 3.60
C GLY A 427 -9.66 32.99 3.04
N SER A 428 -9.87 33.21 1.74
CA SER A 428 -11.15 33.02 1.04
C SER A 428 -11.57 31.55 0.96
N MET A 429 -10.61 30.63 1.00
CA MET A 429 -10.85 29.18 0.95
C MET A 429 -11.36 28.60 2.28
N LYS A 430 -11.53 29.41 3.33
CA LYS A 430 -11.95 28.93 4.65
C LYS A 430 -13.33 28.25 4.63
N GLY A 431 -13.46 27.15 5.38
CA GLY A 431 -14.72 26.42 5.55
C GLY A 431 -14.94 25.38 4.45
N LEU A 432 -16.14 25.35 3.86
CA LEU A 432 -16.53 24.33 2.89
C LEU A 432 -15.64 24.28 1.65
N LYS A 433 -15.13 25.44 1.18
CA LYS A 433 -14.25 25.52 0.00
C LYS A 433 -12.97 24.70 0.20
N MET A 434 -12.29 24.82 1.34
CA MET A 434 -11.10 24.00 1.65
C MET A 434 -11.43 22.51 1.74
N THR A 435 -12.58 22.13 2.31
CA THR A 435 -13.00 20.72 2.35
C THR A 435 -13.21 20.15 0.96
N ILE A 436 -13.84 20.91 0.06
CA ILE A 436 -14.00 20.54 -1.34
C ILE A 436 -12.62 20.44 -2.00
N ALA A 437 -11.73 21.41 -1.78
CA ALA A 437 -10.38 21.42 -2.36
C ALA A 437 -9.57 20.17 -1.97
N LYS A 438 -9.57 19.82 -0.68
CA LYS A 438 -8.92 18.60 -0.17
C LYS A 438 -9.49 17.35 -0.83
N HIS A 439 -10.82 17.26 -0.95
CA HIS A 439 -11.47 16.13 -1.62
C HIS A 439 -11.13 16.07 -3.12
N THR A 440 -11.08 17.21 -3.81
CA THR A 440 -10.64 17.32 -5.20
C THR A 440 -9.20 16.84 -5.38
N ILE A 441 -8.27 17.26 -4.52
CA ILE A 441 -6.86 16.81 -4.57
C ILE A 441 -6.78 15.30 -4.35
N ASN A 442 -7.47 14.77 -3.34
CA ASN A 442 -7.47 13.32 -3.07
C ASN A 442 -8.02 12.53 -4.27
N THR A 443 -9.08 13.05 -4.91
CA THR A 443 -9.67 12.44 -6.11
C THR A 443 -8.71 12.50 -7.30
N ILE A 444 -8.00 13.63 -7.51
CA ILE A 444 -6.96 13.75 -8.55
C ILE A 444 -5.83 12.75 -8.29
N LEU A 445 -5.32 12.66 -7.06
CA LEU A 445 -4.29 11.70 -6.68
C LEU A 445 -4.75 10.26 -6.93
N ASP A 446 -6.05 9.98 -6.78
CA ASP A 446 -6.60 8.66 -7.06
C ASP A 446 -6.63 8.27 -8.54
N THR A 447 -6.57 9.25 -9.43
CA THR A 447 -6.47 9.03 -10.89
C THR A 447 -5.03 8.83 -11.40
N LEU A 448 -4.02 8.91 -10.53
CA LEU A 448 -2.62 8.76 -10.93
C LEU A 448 -2.18 7.30 -10.86
N GLY A 449 -1.52 6.83 -11.92
CA GLY A 449 -0.89 5.51 -11.98
C GLY A 449 0.57 5.54 -11.54
N GLU A 450 1.19 4.37 -11.38
CA GLU A 450 2.60 4.24 -10.97
C GLU A 450 3.58 4.86 -11.98
N ASN A 451 3.20 5.00 -13.25
CA ASN A 451 4.05 5.63 -14.27
C ASN A 451 3.96 7.17 -14.29
N ASP A 452 3.10 7.75 -13.44
CA ASP A 452 2.89 9.19 -13.37
C ASP A 452 3.79 9.83 -12.31
N PHE A 453 4.12 11.11 -12.50
CA PHE A 453 4.89 11.89 -11.56
C PHE A 453 4.07 13.07 -11.06
N VAL A 454 4.11 13.33 -9.76
CA VAL A 454 3.32 14.36 -9.11
C VAL A 454 4.13 15.16 -8.09
N ASN A 455 3.77 16.43 -7.93
CA ASN A 455 4.09 17.20 -6.74
C ASN A 455 2.91 18.12 -6.39
N VAL A 456 2.73 18.42 -5.10
CA VAL A 456 1.64 19.26 -4.59
C VAL A 456 2.23 20.50 -3.92
N ILE A 457 1.77 21.65 -4.39
CA ILE A 457 2.23 22.97 -3.95
C ILE A 457 1.03 23.77 -3.48
N ALA A 458 1.12 24.31 -2.27
CA ALA A 458 0.14 25.23 -1.72
C ALA A 458 0.66 26.67 -1.83
N TYR A 459 -0.22 27.64 -2.12
CA TYR A 459 0.19 29.03 -2.26
C TYR A 459 -0.67 30.00 -1.44
N THR A 460 0.00 31.03 -0.95
CA THR A 460 -0.54 32.24 -0.32
C THR A 460 0.21 33.45 -0.91
N ASP A 461 0.70 34.35 -0.07
CA ASP A 461 1.72 35.36 -0.34
C ASP A 461 3.11 34.75 -0.66
N TYR A 462 3.32 33.48 -0.30
CA TYR A 462 4.47 32.65 -0.64
C TYR A 462 4.06 31.27 -1.14
N VAL A 463 5.02 30.53 -1.70
CA VAL A 463 4.85 29.17 -2.20
C VAL A 463 5.35 28.19 -1.15
N ARG A 464 4.56 27.17 -0.83
CA ARG A 464 4.89 26.12 0.13
C ARG A 464 4.68 24.75 -0.49
N TYR A 465 5.70 23.90 -0.45
CA TYR A 465 5.55 22.49 -0.77
C TYR A 465 4.77 21.78 0.33
N VAL A 466 3.81 20.94 -0.06
CA VAL A 466 3.03 20.14 0.88
C VAL A 466 3.96 19.16 1.61
N GLU A 467 4.87 18.51 0.88
CA GLU A 467 5.96 17.71 1.42
C GLU A 467 7.31 18.45 1.24
N PRO A 468 7.92 18.95 2.32
CA PRO A 468 9.22 19.64 2.26
C PRO A 468 10.36 18.79 1.67
N CYS A 469 10.33 17.47 1.82
CA CYS A 469 11.37 16.59 1.28
C CYS A 469 11.41 16.58 -0.26
N PHE A 470 10.30 16.92 -0.91
CA PHE A 470 10.16 16.93 -2.38
C PHE A 470 10.22 18.35 -2.96
N GLN A 471 10.93 19.24 -2.28
CA GLN A 471 11.12 20.61 -2.74
C GLN A 471 11.88 20.65 -4.07
N GLY A 472 11.23 21.20 -5.10
CA GLY A 472 11.83 21.41 -6.42
C GLY A 472 11.88 20.18 -7.33
N THR A 473 11.31 19.04 -6.91
CA THR A 473 11.37 17.78 -7.67
C THR A 473 9.97 17.18 -7.87
N LEU A 474 9.78 16.42 -8.93
CA LEU A 474 8.60 15.56 -9.08
C LEU A 474 8.89 14.19 -8.44
N VAL A 475 7.86 13.54 -7.90
CA VAL A 475 7.97 12.19 -7.35
C VAL A 475 7.01 11.24 -8.05
N GLN A 476 7.39 9.98 -8.14
CA GLN A 476 6.55 8.94 -8.72
C GLN A 476 5.27 8.76 -7.87
N ALA A 477 4.13 8.66 -8.54
CA ALA A 477 2.82 8.53 -7.91
C ALA A 477 2.52 7.09 -7.45
N ASP A 478 3.46 6.50 -6.70
CA ASP A 478 3.29 5.19 -6.07
C ASP A 478 2.19 5.23 -4.99
N LEU A 479 1.63 4.07 -4.65
CA LEU A 479 0.59 3.94 -3.62
C LEU A 479 1.02 4.62 -2.30
N ASP A 480 2.25 4.36 -1.84
CA ASP A 480 2.77 4.93 -0.59
C ASP A 480 2.90 6.46 -0.66
N ASN A 481 3.42 6.99 -1.77
CA ASN A 481 3.59 8.43 -1.97
C ASN A 481 2.23 9.13 -2.07
N ARG A 482 1.26 8.53 -2.78
CA ARG A 482 -0.11 9.04 -2.89
C ARG A 482 -0.80 9.10 -1.54
N GLU A 483 -0.75 8.02 -0.76
CA GLU A 483 -1.35 7.98 0.58
C GLU A 483 -0.65 8.97 1.53
N HIS A 484 0.67 9.13 1.41
CA HIS A 484 1.42 10.14 2.17
C HIS A 484 0.96 11.57 1.82
N PHE A 485 0.81 11.89 0.53
CA PHE A 485 0.26 13.18 0.12
C PHE A 485 -1.15 13.42 0.63
N LYS A 486 -2.04 12.40 0.62
CA LYS A 486 -3.42 12.54 1.15
C LYS A 486 -3.41 12.96 2.62
N VAL A 487 -2.57 12.34 3.45
CA VAL A 487 -2.43 12.71 4.87
C VAL A 487 -1.98 14.17 5.02
N LEU A 488 -0.99 14.60 4.24
CA LEU A 488 -0.50 15.98 4.29
C LEU A 488 -1.50 17.01 3.76
N VAL A 489 -2.29 16.64 2.76
CA VAL A 489 -3.38 17.46 2.20
C VAL A 489 -4.48 17.67 3.25
N ASP A 490 -4.80 16.64 4.03
CA ASP A 490 -5.75 16.76 5.14
C ASP A 490 -5.27 17.74 6.23
N ASP A 491 -3.95 17.87 6.41
CA ASP A 491 -3.33 18.82 7.34
C ASP A 491 -3.16 20.25 6.78
N LEU A 492 -3.66 20.55 5.58
CA LEU A 492 -3.60 21.91 5.03
C LEU A 492 -4.52 22.87 5.79
N HIS A 493 -3.97 24.03 6.13
CA HIS A 493 -4.67 25.09 6.86
C HIS A 493 -4.58 26.40 6.08
N VAL A 494 -5.70 27.12 6.07
CA VAL A 494 -5.85 28.41 5.39
C VAL A 494 -5.06 29.52 6.09
N LYS A 495 -4.29 30.30 5.32
CA LYS A 495 -3.49 31.45 5.79
C LYS A 495 -3.34 32.52 4.70
N GLY A 496 -3.26 33.80 5.08
CA GLY A 496 -2.84 34.89 4.19
C GLY A 496 -3.76 35.17 3.00
N GLU A 497 -3.20 35.84 1.99
CA GLU A 497 -3.84 36.25 0.74
C GLU A 497 -3.24 35.45 -0.44
N GLY A 498 -4.02 35.14 -1.48
CA GLY A 498 -3.57 34.27 -2.57
C GLY A 498 -2.85 35.02 -3.70
N LYS A 499 -1.56 34.73 -3.93
CA LYS A 499 -0.79 35.27 -5.08
C LYS A 499 -0.37 34.16 -6.04
N VAL A 500 -1.19 33.93 -7.07
CA VAL A 500 -1.03 32.85 -8.06
C VAL A 500 0.28 32.96 -8.84
N ALA A 501 0.71 34.16 -9.20
CA ALA A 501 1.87 34.38 -10.07
C ALA A 501 3.15 33.66 -9.58
N LYS A 502 3.43 33.72 -8.28
CA LYS A 502 4.62 33.07 -7.69
C LYS A 502 4.53 31.54 -7.78
N ALA A 503 3.36 30.99 -7.50
CA ALA A 503 3.11 29.55 -7.55
C ALA A 503 3.25 29.01 -8.98
N MET A 504 2.76 29.76 -9.97
CA MET A 504 2.88 29.39 -11.37
C MET A 504 4.33 29.42 -11.85
N LYS A 505 5.12 30.45 -11.48
CA LYS A 505 6.55 30.51 -11.81
C LYS A 505 7.32 29.30 -11.25
N GLU A 506 7.05 28.94 -9.99
CA GLU A 506 7.70 27.77 -9.39
C GLU A 506 7.27 26.45 -10.07
N SER A 507 5.99 26.33 -10.44
CA SER A 507 5.47 25.15 -11.13
C SER A 507 6.13 24.94 -12.50
N PHE A 508 6.25 26.01 -13.30
CA PHE A 508 6.94 25.94 -14.60
C PHE A 508 8.42 25.59 -14.45
N LYS A 509 9.08 26.13 -13.42
CA LYS A 509 10.47 25.82 -13.11
C LYS A 509 10.67 24.33 -12.82
N ILE A 510 9.83 23.74 -11.96
CA ILE A 510 9.91 22.31 -11.62
C ILE A 510 9.69 21.43 -12.86
N LEU A 511 8.67 21.72 -13.69
CA LEU A 511 8.40 20.94 -14.90
C LEU A 511 9.54 21.02 -15.92
N ASN A 512 10.16 22.20 -16.07
CA ASN A 512 11.28 22.38 -16.99
C ASN A 512 12.56 21.69 -16.46
N GLU A 513 12.83 21.77 -15.15
CA GLU A 513 13.92 21.03 -14.52
C GLU A 513 13.75 19.52 -14.63
N ALA A 514 12.53 19.00 -14.43
CA ALA A 514 12.23 17.59 -14.58
C ALA A 514 12.45 17.12 -16.03
N ALA A 515 12.01 17.91 -17.02
CA ALA A 515 12.20 17.60 -18.43
C ALA A 515 13.69 17.60 -18.84
N THR A 516 14.47 18.56 -18.36
CA THR A 516 15.90 18.69 -18.70
C THR A 516 16.77 17.63 -18.01
N LYS A 517 16.44 17.24 -16.78
CA LYS A 517 17.17 16.20 -16.03
C LYS A 517 16.71 14.78 -16.35
N GLY A 518 15.64 14.61 -17.12
CA GLY A 518 15.01 13.29 -17.35
C GLY A 518 14.41 12.68 -16.08
N GLN A 519 14.04 13.51 -15.10
CA GLN A 519 13.49 13.10 -13.80
C GLN A 519 11.95 13.11 -13.79
N GLY A 520 11.33 12.71 -14.90
CA GLY A 520 9.87 12.64 -15.07
C GLY A 520 9.49 11.68 -16.19
N SER A 521 8.22 11.66 -16.57
CA SER A 521 7.68 10.78 -17.62
C SER A 521 8.08 11.19 -19.04
N LEU A 522 8.59 12.42 -19.24
CA LEU A 522 8.96 13.00 -20.55
C LEU A 522 7.80 13.03 -21.57
N CYS A 523 6.57 12.83 -21.11
CA CYS A 523 5.35 12.78 -21.92
C CYS A 523 4.51 14.04 -21.71
N ASN A 524 3.34 13.91 -21.05
CA ASN A 524 2.43 15.02 -20.87
C ASN A 524 2.80 15.83 -19.64
N GLN A 525 2.92 17.15 -19.78
CA GLN A 525 3.11 18.05 -18.63
C GLN A 525 1.83 18.84 -18.38
N ALA A 526 1.36 18.85 -17.13
CA ALA A 526 0.16 19.55 -16.74
C ALA A 526 0.28 20.24 -15.39
N ILE A 527 -0.37 21.39 -15.26
CA ILE A 527 -0.57 22.08 -13.98
C ILE A 527 -2.06 22.11 -13.69
N MET A 528 -2.45 21.65 -12.50
CA MET A 528 -3.83 21.65 -12.01
C MET A 528 -3.98 22.72 -10.93
N LEU A 529 -4.64 23.83 -11.25
CA LEU A 529 -4.85 24.97 -10.36
C LEU A 529 -6.22 24.86 -9.67
N ILE A 530 -6.22 24.81 -8.34
CA ILE A 530 -7.40 24.70 -7.49
C ILE A 530 -7.54 25.99 -6.67
N THR A 531 -8.61 26.76 -6.90
CA THR A 531 -8.78 28.12 -6.33
C THR A 531 -10.26 28.54 -6.32
N ASP A 532 -10.61 29.56 -5.53
CA ASP A 532 -11.93 30.21 -5.58
C ASP A 532 -11.95 31.51 -6.42
N GLY A 533 -10.82 31.85 -7.05
CA GLY A 533 -10.76 32.74 -8.21
C GLY A 533 -10.30 34.19 -7.95
N ALA A 534 -9.96 34.57 -6.72
CA ALA A 534 -9.45 35.92 -6.43
C ALA A 534 -7.99 36.11 -6.90
N MET A 535 -7.75 36.11 -8.22
CA MET A 535 -6.42 36.19 -8.82
C MET A 535 -6.22 37.44 -9.68
N GLU A 536 -5.19 38.21 -9.33
CA GLU A 536 -4.63 39.32 -10.11
C GLU A 536 -3.24 38.90 -10.65
N ASP A 537 -2.80 39.51 -11.76
CA ASP A 537 -1.43 39.37 -12.32
C ASP A 537 -0.98 37.97 -12.79
N PHE A 538 -1.79 37.25 -13.57
CA PHE A 538 -1.41 35.93 -14.12
C PHE A 538 -0.93 35.94 -15.57
N LYS A 539 -1.23 36.98 -16.36
CA LYS A 539 -0.97 37.00 -17.81
C LYS A 539 0.51 36.93 -18.15
N ASP A 540 1.31 37.79 -17.53
CA ASP A 540 2.74 37.94 -17.78
C ASP A 540 3.51 36.63 -17.56
N VAL A 541 3.07 35.81 -16.58
CA VAL A 541 3.72 34.53 -16.27
C VAL A 541 3.56 33.53 -17.42
N PHE A 542 2.40 33.50 -18.08
CA PHE A 542 2.17 32.57 -19.19
C PHE A 542 2.89 32.98 -20.46
N GLU A 543 3.00 34.30 -20.70
CA GLU A 543 3.77 34.86 -21.79
C GLU A 543 5.27 34.55 -21.64
N GLU A 544 5.80 34.62 -20.42
CA GLU A 544 7.21 34.35 -20.11
C GLU A 544 7.56 32.84 -20.17
N PHE A 545 6.73 31.96 -19.61
CA PHE A 545 7.12 30.55 -19.36
C PHE A 545 6.51 29.51 -20.29
N ASN A 546 5.34 29.75 -20.89
CA ASN A 546 4.62 28.72 -21.66
C ASN A 546 4.39 29.08 -23.13
N TRP A 547 4.43 30.36 -23.50
CA TRP A 547 4.18 30.81 -24.88
C TRP A 547 5.49 30.95 -25.66
N PRO A 548 5.49 30.66 -26.98
CA PRO A 548 4.34 30.38 -27.85
C PRO A 548 3.93 28.90 -27.94
N ASP A 549 4.79 27.95 -27.55
CA ASP A 549 4.61 26.52 -27.83
C ASP A 549 3.45 25.88 -27.07
N ARG A 550 3.12 26.41 -25.88
CA ARG A 550 2.08 25.90 -24.97
C ARG A 550 2.26 24.41 -24.72
N ARG A 551 3.46 24.04 -24.27
CA ARG A 551 3.84 22.64 -23.96
C ARG A 551 3.11 22.14 -22.72
N VAL A 552 3.01 22.98 -21.69
CA VAL A 552 2.34 22.63 -20.44
C VAL A 552 0.85 22.97 -20.55
N ARG A 553 0.01 21.99 -20.22
CA ARG A 553 -1.45 22.17 -20.19
C ARG A 553 -1.92 22.66 -18.83
N LEU A 554 -2.92 23.54 -18.80
CA LEU A 554 -3.46 24.05 -17.55
C LEU A 554 -4.92 23.69 -17.33
N PHE A 555 -5.18 22.99 -16.23
CA PHE A 555 -6.51 22.66 -15.77
C PHE A 555 -6.86 23.56 -14.60
N THR A 556 -8.01 24.22 -14.65
CA THR A 556 -8.46 25.11 -13.58
C THR A 556 -9.74 24.56 -12.95
N TYR A 557 -9.71 24.44 -11.62
CA TYR A 557 -10.81 23.99 -10.78
C TYR A 557 -11.26 25.18 -9.92
N LEU A 558 -12.39 25.79 -10.31
CA LEU A 558 -13.00 26.86 -9.53
C LEU A 558 -13.85 26.24 -8.42
N ILE A 559 -13.52 26.53 -7.17
CA ILE A 559 -14.21 25.99 -6.00
C ILE A 559 -15.14 27.03 -5.37
N GLY A 560 -16.37 26.62 -5.13
CA GLY A 560 -17.36 27.39 -4.38
C GLY A 560 -18.62 27.63 -5.19
N ARG A 561 -19.65 28.18 -4.53
CA ARG A 561 -20.93 28.49 -5.18
C ARG A 561 -20.90 29.79 -5.98
N GLU A 562 -19.94 30.65 -5.67
CA GLU A 562 -19.74 31.94 -6.31
C GLU A 562 -18.93 31.76 -7.59
N MET A 563 -19.41 32.35 -8.69
CA MET A 563 -18.77 32.30 -10.01
C MET A 563 -18.16 33.66 -10.42
N THR A 564 -17.98 34.57 -9.46
CA THR A 564 -17.55 35.95 -9.71
C THR A 564 -16.23 36.05 -10.47
N PHE A 565 -15.38 35.03 -10.38
CA PHE A 565 -14.06 35.00 -10.97
C PHE A 565 -13.89 33.91 -12.05
N ALA A 566 -15.00 33.32 -12.51
CA ALA A 566 -14.98 32.24 -13.48
C ALA A 566 -14.25 32.63 -14.78
N ASP A 567 -14.40 33.86 -15.23
CA ASP A 567 -13.79 34.35 -16.46
C ASP A 567 -12.26 34.29 -16.43
N ASN A 568 -11.64 34.64 -15.29
CA ASN A 568 -10.19 34.60 -15.13
C ASN A 568 -9.67 33.16 -15.18
N THR A 569 -10.27 32.28 -14.37
CA THR A 569 -9.89 30.85 -14.33
C THR A 569 -10.14 30.15 -15.67
N LYS A 570 -11.22 30.51 -16.38
CA LYS A 570 -11.56 29.98 -17.70
C LYS A 570 -10.57 30.46 -18.76
N TRP A 571 -10.18 31.72 -18.72
CA TRP A 571 -9.17 32.29 -19.61
C TRP A 571 -7.84 31.54 -19.52
N ILE A 572 -7.39 31.21 -18.29
CA ILE A 572 -6.14 30.47 -18.05
C ILE A 572 -6.18 29.09 -18.72
N ALA A 573 -7.27 28.33 -18.53
CA ALA A 573 -7.40 27.00 -19.10
C ALA A 573 -7.50 27.05 -20.64
N CYS A 574 -8.34 27.93 -21.19
CA CYS A 574 -8.58 28.04 -22.63
C CYS A 574 -7.31 28.41 -23.40
N ASN A 575 -6.50 29.35 -22.89
CA ASN A 575 -5.30 29.79 -23.59
C ASN A 575 -4.13 28.80 -23.53
N ASN A 576 -4.16 27.87 -22.59
CA ASN A 576 -3.09 26.90 -22.36
C ASN A 576 -3.53 25.45 -22.67
N LYS A 577 -4.43 25.25 -23.64
CA LYS A 577 -4.86 23.93 -24.15
C LYS A 577 -5.35 22.96 -23.06
N GLY A 578 -5.93 23.46 -21.97
CA GLY A 578 -6.48 22.63 -20.90
C GLY A 578 -8.00 22.73 -20.80
N TYR A 579 -8.54 22.59 -19.58
CA TYR A 579 -9.98 22.54 -19.33
C TYR A 579 -10.35 23.27 -18.04
N TYR A 580 -11.50 23.92 -18.06
CA TYR A 580 -12.06 24.65 -16.92
C TYR A 580 -13.22 23.85 -16.33
N THR A 581 -13.22 23.69 -15.01
CA THR A 581 -14.29 23.01 -14.27
C THR A 581 -14.71 23.86 -13.08
N HIS A 582 -16.00 23.80 -12.77
CA HIS A 582 -16.58 24.47 -11.62
C HIS A 582 -17.11 23.41 -10.65
N ILE A 583 -16.62 23.43 -9.42
CA ILE A 583 -16.98 22.45 -8.39
C ILE A 583 -17.68 23.20 -7.25
N SER A 584 -18.99 22.94 -7.14
CA SER A 584 -19.85 23.61 -6.16
C SER A 584 -20.13 22.74 -4.94
N THR A 585 -20.19 21.41 -5.13
CA THR A 585 -20.46 20.43 -4.09
C THR A 585 -19.42 19.31 -4.05
N LEU A 586 -19.42 18.51 -2.99
CA LEU A 586 -18.57 17.32 -2.87
C LEU A 586 -18.96 16.21 -3.86
N ALA A 587 -20.24 16.12 -4.22
CA ALA A 587 -20.71 15.09 -5.16
C ALA A 587 -20.22 15.38 -6.58
N ASP A 588 -20.10 16.65 -6.95
CA ASP A 588 -19.64 17.09 -8.28
C ASP A 588 -18.15 16.77 -8.53
N VAL A 589 -17.37 16.49 -7.48
CA VAL A 589 -15.91 16.35 -7.58
C VAL A 589 -15.51 15.19 -8.48
N GLN A 590 -16.13 14.02 -8.29
CA GLN A 590 -15.73 12.80 -9.00
C GLN A 590 -15.91 12.94 -10.52
N GLU A 591 -17.06 13.44 -10.96
CA GLU A 591 -17.35 13.58 -12.39
C GLU A 591 -16.47 14.66 -13.04
N ASN A 592 -16.33 15.82 -12.40
CA ASN A 592 -15.57 16.94 -12.95
C ASN A 592 -14.06 16.69 -12.99
N VAL A 593 -13.49 15.96 -12.04
CA VAL A 593 -12.06 15.61 -12.08
C VAL A 593 -11.79 14.71 -13.28
N MET A 594 -12.65 13.75 -13.60
CA MET A 594 -12.39 12.79 -14.68
C MET A 594 -12.34 13.41 -16.09
N GLU A 595 -12.91 14.60 -16.29
CA GLU A 595 -12.90 15.31 -17.58
C GLU A 595 -11.49 15.65 -18.09
N TYR A 596 -10.51 15.85 -17.21
CA TYR A 596 -9.15 16.18 -17.67
C TYR A 596 -8.53 15.02 -18.49
N LEU A 597 -8.90 13.78 -18.18
CA LEU A 597 -8.42 12.59 -18.90
C LEU A 597 -8.87 12.61 -20.36
N HIS A 598 -10.10 13.07 -20.64
CA HIS A 598 -10.61 13.22 -22.00
C HIS A 598 -9.81 14.25 -22.81
N VAL A 599 -9.26 15.28 -22.16
CA VAL A 599 -8.42 16.28 -22.84
C VAL A 599 -7.01 15.73 -23.08
N LEU A 600 -6.44 15.01 -22.12
CA LEU A 600 -5.14 14.38 -22.25
C LEU A 600 -5.12 13.25 -23.29
N SER A 601 -6.23 12.56 -23.53
CA SER A 601 -6.29 11.48 -24.51
C SER A 601 -6.32 11.95 -25.97
N ARG A 602 -6.74 13.20 -26.26
CA ARG A 602 -6.94 13.70 -27.64
C ARG A 602 -5.76 13.48 -28.61
N PRO A 603 -4.48 13.74 -28.25
CA PRO A 603 -3.36 13.50 -29.16
C PRO A 603 -3.18 12.03 -29.53
N MET A 604 -3.47 11.11 -28.59
CA MET A 604 -3.39 9.67 -28.86
C MET A 604 -4.43 9.25 -29.89
N VAL A 605 -5.65 9.81 -29.79
CA VAL A 605 -6.73 9.57 -30.76
C VAL A 605 -6.34 10.08 -32.15
N ILE A 606 -5.74 11.27 -32.25
CA ILE A 606 -5.32 11.86 -33.52
C ILE A 606 -4.25 11.01 -34.21
N ASN A 607 -3.29 10.50 -33.44
CA ASN A 607 -2.21 9.66 -33.98
C ASN A 607 -2.66 8.23 -34.30
N HIS A 608 -3.90 7.83 -33.95
CA HIS A 608 -4.41 6.46 -34.08
C HIS A 608 -3.47 5.42 -33.44
N ASN A 609 -2.85 5.79 -32.31
CA ASN A 609 -1.96 4.89 -31.60
C ASN A 609 -2.76 3.95 -30.70
N HIS A 610 -2.88 2.69 -31.13
CA HIS A 610 -3.46 1.62 -30.33
C HIS A 610 -2.42 0.93 -29.46
N ASP A 611 -1.86 1.68 -28.51
CA ASP A 611 -0.89 1.12 -27.58
C ASP A 611 -1.58 0.15 -26.62
N ILE A 612 -1.09 -1.08 -26.58
CA ILE A 612 -1.57 -2.12 -25.67
C ILE A 612 -0.80 -2.00 -24.36
N ILE A 613 -1.53 -1.83 -23.26
CA ILE A 613 -0.94 -1.57 -21.95
C ILE A 613 -1.28 -2.72 -20.99
N TRP A 614 -0.28 -3.13 -20.23
CA TRP A 614 -0.42 -4.09 -19.15
C TRP A 614 -0.39 -3.33 -17.82
N THR A 615 -1.40 -3.57 -17.00
CA THR A 615 -1.44 -3.00 -15.66
C THR A 615 -0.51 -3.75 -14.71
N GLU A 616 -0.12 -3.06 -13.65
CA GLU A 616 0.41 -3.65 -12.43
C GLU A 616 -0.50 -4.75 -11.87
N ALA A 617 0.05 -5.56 -10.96
CA ALA A 617 -0.73 -6.56 -10.26
C ALA A 617 -1.62 -5.88 -9.21
N TYR A 618 -2.93 -5.99 -9.36
CA TYR A 618 -3.92 -5.44 -8.43
C TYR A 618 -4.89 -6.52 -7.96
N MET A 619 -5.64 -6.19 -6.91
CA MET A 619 -6.72 -7.02 -6.39
C MET A 619 -8.04 -6.33 -6.74
N ASP A 620 -8.91 -7.03 -7.46
CA ASP A 620 -10.20 -6.46 -7.83
C ASP A 620 -11.23 -6.70 -6.71
N SER A 621 -11.28 -5.77 -5.76
CA SER A 621 -12.11 -5.89 -4.55
C SER A 621 -13.61 -5.73 -4.80
N VAL A 622 -14.01 -5.15 -5.93
CA VAL A 622 -15.38 -4.67 -6.14
C VAL A 622 -16.26 -5.69 -6.88
N LEU A 623 -15.67 -6.56 -7.71
CA LEU A 623 -16.42 -7.68 -8.32
C LEU A 623 -16.88 -8.72 -7.27
N PHE A 624 -16.23 -8.78 -6.10
CA PHE A 624 -16.33 -9.92 -5.18
C PHE A 624 -16.59 -9.47 -3.73
N ALA A 625 -17.75 -8.85 -3.48
CA ALA A 625 -18.21 -8.51 -2.14
C ALA A 625 -18.63 -9.74 -1.29
N THR A 626 -18.60 -10.95 -1.85
CA THR A 626 -18.90 -12.17 -1.09
C THR A 626 -17.73 -12.55 -0.19
N LYS A 627 -17.93 -12.39 1.12
CA LYS A 627 -17.07 -12.83 2.22
C LYS A 627 -16.58 -14.28 2.01
N ALA A 628 -15.40 -14.47 1.43
CA ALA A 628 -14.35 -15.45 1.80
C ALA A 628 -13.46 -15.93 0.64
N GLN A 629 -13.76 -15.68 -0.64
CA GLN A 629 -13.05 -16.37 -1.73
C GLN A 629 -12.87 -15.52 -3.01
N SER A 630 -11.83 -14.67 -3.05
CA SER A 630 -11.03 -14.37 -4.28
C SER A 630 -10.01 -13.22 -4.05
N LEU A 631 -9.10 -13.35 -3.09
CA LEU A 631 -7.90 -12.51 -3.04
C LEU A 631 -6.92 -12.95 -4.16
N LEU A 632 -7.33 -12.85 -5.42
CA LEU A 632 -6.48 -13.18 -6.57
C LEU A 632 -5.83 -11.90 -7.07
N LEU A 633 -4.50 -11.90 -7.07
CA LEU A 633 -3.73 -10.91 -7.80
C LEU A 633 -3.94 -11.12 -9.29
N MET A 634 -4.36 -10.06 -9.98
CA MET A 634 -4.61 -10.04 -11.40
C MET A 634 -3.79 -8.94 -12.05
N THR A 635 -3.37 -9.19 -13.28
CA THR A 635 -2.92 -8.16 -14.20
C THR A 635 -3.90 -8.15 -15.37
N SER A 636 -4.02 -7.01 -16.02
CA SER A 636 -4.94 -6.85 -17.12
C SER A 636 -4.26 -6.22 -18.31
N VAL A 637 -4.71 -6.61 -19.49
CA VAL A 637 -4.29 -6.01 -20.74
C VAL A 637 -5.42 -5.17 -21.31
N ALA A 638 -5.15 -3.89 -21.51
CA ALA A 638 -6.13 -2.92 -21.95
C ALA A 638 -5.69 -2.27 -23.26
N MET A 639 -6.68 -1.94 -24.10
CA MET A 639 -6.49 -1.23 -25.36
C MET A 639 -7.57 -0.15 -25.49
N PRO A 640 -7.21 1.09 -25.87
CA PRO A 640 -8.18 2.13 -26.12
C PRO A 640 -9.01 1.82 -27.38
N VAL A 641 -10.29 2.23 -27.36
CA VAL A 641 -11.21 2.13 -28.50
C VAL A 641 -11.55 3.54 -28.96
N PHE A 642 -11.28 3.82 -30.23
CA PHE A 642 -11.51 5.14 -30.82
C PHE A 642 -12.72 5.14 -31.74
N SER A 643 -13.48 6.23 -31.74
CA SER A 643 -14.55 6.39 -32.73
C SER A 643 -13.94 6.66 -34.10
N LYS A 644 -14.29 5.84 -35.10
CA LYS A 644 -13.89 6.01 -36.51
C LYS A 644 -14.85 6.94 -37.28
N LYS A 645 -15.90 7.44 -36.63
CA LYS A 645 -16.86 8.34 -37.28
C LYS A 645 -16.15 9.63 -37.69
N LYS A 646 -16.51 10.16 -38.86
CA LYS A 646 -16.02 11.47 -39.35
C LYS A 646 -16.69 12.60 -38.58
N GLU A 647 -16.41 12.69 -37.28
CA GLU A 647 -16.75 13.87 -36.49
C GLU A 647 -15.62 14.91 -36.61
N THR A 648 -15.97 16.19 -36.55
CA THR A 648 -15.00 17.30 -36.57
C THR A 648 -13.88 17.05 -35.56
N VAL A 649 -12.64 17.47 -35.87
CA VAL A 649 -11.43 17.31 -35.04
C VAL A 649 -11.61 17.75 -33.56
N SER A 650 -12.60 18.60 -33.28
CA SER A 650 -13.03 19.04 -31.94
C SER A 650 -13.90 18.05 -31.14
N GLY A 651 -14.38 16.96 -31.75
CA GLY A 651 -15.31 15.98 -31.18
C GLY A 651 -14.75 14.57 -31.01
N LEU A 652 -13.48 14.31 -31.37
CA LEU A 652 -12.83 13.01 -31.21
C LEU A 652 -12.83 12.58 -29.73
N LYS A 653 -13.77 11.70 -29.38
CA LYS A 653 -13.89 11.08 -28.06
C LYS A 653 -13.32 9.67 -28.10
N THR A 654 -12.56 9.29 -27.07
CA THR A 654 -12.40 7.88 -26.73
C THR A 654 -13.78 7.36 -26.32
N PHE A 655 -14.39 6.51 -27.13
CA PHE A 655 -15.78 6.08 -26.92
C PHE A 655 -15.85 4.94 -25.88
N ALA A 656 -14.80 4.12 -25.82
CA ALA A 656 -14.72 3.03 -24.86
C ALA A 656 -13.30 2.52 -24.68
N ARG A 657 -13.13 1.57 -23.76
CA ARG A 657 -11.90 0.80 -23.57
C ARG A 657 -12.24 -0.65 -23.34
N ILE A 658 -11.38 -1.51 -23.88
CA ILE A 658 -11.56 -2.95 -23.82
C ILE A 658 -10.43 -3.55 -23.04
N GLN A 659 -10.77 -4.53 -22.20
CA GLN A 659 -9.78 -5.23 -21.41
C GLN A 659 -10.17 -6.68 -21.16
N MET A 660 -9.14 -7.46 -20.87
CA MET A 660 -9.25 -8.86 -20.47
C MET A 660 -8.42 -9.11 -19.21
N TYR A 661 -9.00 -9.85 -18.27
CA TYR A 661 -8.35 -10.29 -17.04
C TYR A 661 -7.63 -11.62 -17.22
N PHE A 662 -6.65 -11.84 -16.35
CA PHE A 662 -5.95 -13.11 -16.19
C PHE A 662 -5.91 -13.58 -14.75
N LYS A 663 -6.11 -14.90 -14.59
CA LYS A 663 -5.74 -15.65 -13.40
C LYS A 663 -4.46 -16.42 -13.69
N ARG A 664 -3.45 -16.26 -12.84
CA ARG A 664 -2.31 -17.19 -12.81
C ARG A 664 -2.81 -18.50 -12.22
N ARG A 665 -3.01 -19.54 -13.04
CA ARG A 665 -3.28 -20.89 -12.56
C ARG A 665 -2.02 -21.38 -11.84
N HIS A 666 -2.03 -21.45 -10.51
CA HIS A 666 -1.15 -22.40 -9.83
C HIS A 666 -1.66 -23.78 -10.22
N GLY A 667 -0.93 -24.46 -11.11
CA GLY A 667 -1.20 -25.84 -11.47
C GLY A 667 -1.15 -26.71 -10.23
N GLY A 668 -2.31 -27.07 -9.71
CA GLY A 668 -2.46 -28.16 -8.76
C GLY A 668 -2.23 -29.48 -9.48
N ASN A 669 -0.97 -29.87 -9.64
CA ASN A 669 -0.60 -31.27 -9.60
C ASN A 669 0.14 -31.49 -8.28
N GLN A 670 -0.57 -32.02 -7.29
CA GLN A 670 0.03 -32.57 -6.08
C GLN A 670 0.90 -33.77 -6.47
N SER A 671 2.15 -33.50 -6.83
CA SER A 671 3.29 -34.40 -6.63
C SER A 671 4.56 -33.68 -7.07
N ASN A 672 5.10 -32.83 -6.21
CA ASN A 672 6.51 -32.84 -5.83
C ASN A 672 6.82 -31.66 -4.90
N ASN A 673 7.42 -32.00 -3.77
CA ASN A 673 8.00 -31.06 -2.82
C ASN A 673 9.15 -30.28 -3.48
N SER A 674 8.97 -28.99 -3.72
CA SER A 674 10.08 -28.04 -3.76
C SER A 674 9.66 -26.72 -3.12
N ARG A 675 10.35 -26.38 -2.02
CA ARG A 675 10.20 -25.12 -1.31
C ARG A 675 10.73 -24.00 -2.22
N ILE A 676 9.88 -23.04 -2.58
CA ILE A 676 10.28 -21.84 -3.31
C ILE A 676 10.93 -20.87 -2.30
N CYS A 677 12.22 -20.60 -2.51
CA CYS A 677 12.94 -19.52 -1.84
C CYS A 677 12.51 -18.17 -2.42
N HIS A 678 12.16 -17.22 -1.55
CA HIS A 678 12.00 -15.81 -1.90
C HIS A 678 13.36 -15.25 -2.37
N CYS A 679 13.46 -14.85 -3.63
CA CYS A 679 14.53 -13.97 -4.12
C CYS A 679 13.95 -12.57 -4.33
N SER A 680 14.50 -11.61 -3.58
CA SER A 680 14.29 -10.18 -3.75
C SER A 680 14.94 -9.75 -5.07
N LEU A 681 14.13 -9.32 -6.05
CA LEU A 681 14.61 -8.69 -7.26
C LEU A 681 15.00 -7.23 -6.95
N MET A 682 16.30 -6.96 -6.83
CA MET A 682 16.84 -5.62 -7.00
C MET A 682 16.90 -5.31 -8.49
N HIS A 683 16.16 -4.30 -8.95
CA HIS A 683 16.32 -3.74 -10.29
C HIS A 683 17.60 -2.90 -10.32
N GLN A 684 18.64 -3.39 -11.01
CA GLN A 684 19.72 -2.54 -11.54
C GLN A 684 19.41 -2.26 -13.01
N THR A 685 19.29 -0.97 -13.31
CA THR A 685 19.11 -0.40 -14.64
C THR A 685 20.39 -0.59 -15.47
N LEU A 686 20.28 -1.33 -16.58
CA LEU A 686 21.32 -1.39 -17.61
C LEU A 686 20.97 -0.37 -18.70
N VAL A 687 21.75 0.70 -18.77
CA VAL A 687 21.79 1.65 -19.90
C VAL A 687 22.75 1.08 -20.95
N PRO A 688 22.38 0.95 -22.23
CA PRO A 688 23.33 0.57 -23.28
C PRO A 688 24.15 1.79 -23.73
N GLN A 689 25.47 1.58 -23.88
CA GLN A 689 26.36 2.44 -24.67
C GLN A 689 26.22 2.13 -26.16
#